data_AF-A0A816Y6D9-F1
#
_entry.id   AF-A0A816Y6D9-F1
#
_cell.length_a   1.000
_cell.length_b   1.000
_cell.length_c   1.000
_cell.angle_alpha   90.00
_cell.angle_beta   90.00
_cell.angle_gamma   90.00
#
_symmetry.space_group_name_H-M   'P 1'
#
loop_
_entity.id
_entity.type
_entity.pdbx_description
1 polymer ?
#
loop_
_entity_poly.entity_id
_entity_poly.type
_entity_poly.pdbx_seq_one_letter_code
_entity_poly.pdbx_strand_id
1 'polypeptide(L)'
;METNWDASILPNDVFILKDNEFFECIKHVAGDIVCEILKIQMIDSAQVLINSDDLLSFLQHNSPEINFFRDKVPIRSDIGSVDLGNSNCKISEAQFRFDKVQEYFDRIDAKYAFCSEDCTGIIRKINYDQSTNSFVGFATPLINGIPVAKHYQTNSFNQLKSWFSSTDKSPLLNIHMIQPLQPANHLPDPTAFLLSAYGVVNTYTSIEILRRWLFIFNNSLQKKIRIIGFSTDGDSKYLRAMRLVSGFFGSLPHFKFIEHQEAFDLNNMAQWPWFFLRKKQLFLFFQDATHLVTKWRNRLLSSTAQLIVGQQFITIQHVADIIENSNYTKLDHGLNRSDLNPKDRQNYNSCVKLASDNVLSILLDGADTYGTYVYLRLLQMIILAYVEKRTRIEERLQSAWCIVFVCRMSWLQNKQSKSTTASTTTKTNAKSKCFFTKTAYLSVELNAHTLLYIVLLVKQKQLPREALNVYLFNSQSCESMFRNARSLSGTYSTMVNFTAVDFLRRSQKISLLNSIKCNQVSQQDDDNILSFPIHHKHNRNNNLPSLQNLDDMDQLNVEKIISNAFNQAIELTANLGISKLLKERKIFDLNSLSEYVFQELNSSSRMFDYSIETVDDDYDEFNLEEDEDNDKKDIMDSYSDDEEMKNNLFDNQDDENNYNMMTVKSNFSGIKIYDHIEPCRRDAYFRIKINNSQKYVQKQSACWLLTDNSMRLSNDRLSRVIETGRKES
;
A
#
# COMPACT_ATOMS: atom_id res chain seq x y z
N MET A 1 22.74 24.18 -29.06
CA MET A 1 22.92 25.23 -30.09
C MET A 1 22.50 26.55 -29.45
N GLU A 2 23.46 27.34 -28.97
CA GLU A 2 23.21 28.75 -28.66
C GLU A 2 23.09 29.52 -29.97
N THR A 3 21.89 30.02 -30.29
CA THR A 3 21.74 31.10 -31.25
C THR A 3 21.60 32.39 -30.46
N ASN A 4 22.55 33.32 -30.65
CA ASN A 4 22.41 34.71 -30.23
C ASN A 4 21.16 35.29 -30.92
N TRP A 5 20.12 35.60 -30.14
CA TRP A 5 18.92 36.26 -30.65
C TRP A 5 19.22 37.74 -30.89
N ASP A 6 19.30 38.14 -32.15
CA ASP A 6 19.35 39.55 -32.53
C ASP A 6 17.92 40.11 -32.60
N ALA A 7 17.52 40.83 -31.55
CA ALA A 7 16.19 41.41 -31.43
C ALA A 7 15.89 42.50 -32.49
N SER A 8 16.89 42.89 -33.30
CA SER A 8 16.71 43.85 -34.41
C SER A 8 15.96 43.28 -35.62
N ILE A 9 15.71 41.97 -35.67
CA ILE A 9 15.04 41.29 -36.79
C ILE A 9 13.50 41.39 -36.70
N LEU A 10 12.95 41.69 -35.53
CA LEU A 10 11.50 41.74 -35.33
C LEU A 10 10.95 43.11 -35.78
N PRO A 11 9.95 43.15 -36.69
CA PRO A 11 9.24 44.38 -37.01
C PRO A 11 8.71 45.07 -35.74
N ASN A 12 8.73 46.41 -35.69
CA ASN A 12 8.21 47.18 -34.56
C ASN A 12 6.73 46.87 -34.21
N ASP A 13 6.00 46.29 -35.17
CA ASP A 13 4.58 45.97 -35.11
C ASP A 13 4.29 44.46 -35.19
N VAL A 14 5.17 43.60 -34.63
CA VAL A 14 5.02 42.11 -34.66
C VAL A 14 3.64 41.62 -34.21
N PHE A 15 2.98 42.32 -33.29
CA PHE A 15 1.66 41.95 -32.79
C PHE A 15 0.51 42.24 -33.78
N ILE A 16 0.76 42.96 -34.88
CA ILE A 16 -0.22 43.27 -35.92
C ILE A 16 -0.16 42.26 -37.08
N LEU A 17 0.90 41.44 -37.15
CA LEU A 17 1.10 40.46 -38.22
C LEU A 17 -0.02 39.41 -38.25
N LYS A 18 -0.56 39.17 -39.45
CA LYS A 18 -1.57 38.15 -39.75
C LYS A 18 -1.25 37.40 -41.03
N ASP A 19 -1.80 36.20 -41.15
CA ASP A 19 -1.75 35.35 -42.33
C ASP A 19 -0.32 35.19 -42.88
N ASN A 20 -0.12 35.42 -44.17
CA ASN A 20 1.15 35.17 -44.84
C ASN A 20 2.33 35.99 -44.26
N GLU A 21 2.08 37.23 -43.81
CA GLU A 21 3.13 38.07 -43.22
C GLU A 21 3.57 37.55 -41.85
N PHE A 22 2.61 37.01 -41.07
CA PHE A 22 2.89 36.29 -39.84
C PHE A 22 3.68 35.01 -40.12
N PHE A 23 3.24 34.21 -41.10
CA PHE A 23 3.91 32.96 -41.43
C PHE A 23 5.33 33.14 -41.99
N GLU A 24 5.58 34.15 -42.81
CA GLU A 24 6.94 34.47 -43.30
C GLU A 24 7.84 34.97 -42.15
N CYS A 25 7.30 35.75 -41.21
CA CYS A 25 8.01 36.15 -40.00
C CYS A 25 8.38 34.93 -39.13
N ILE A 26 7.43 34.04 -38.84
CA ILE A 26 7.69 32.80 -38.08
C ILE A 26 8.66 31.88 -38.82
N LYS A 27 8.57 31.79 -40.14
CA LYS A 27 9.48 31.00 -40.96
C LYS A 27 10.92 31.52 -40.88
N HIS A 28 11.08 32.84 -40.85
CA HIS A 28 12.37 33.49 -40.71
C HIS A 28 12.95 33.36 -39.29
N VAL A 29 12.11 33.45 -38.26
CA VAL A 29 12.54 33.46 -36.84
C VAL A 29 12.67 32.06 -36.25
N ALA A 30 11.77 31.15 -36.59
CA ALA A 30 11.62 29.83 -35.96
C ALA A 30 11.70 28.66 -36.96
N GLY A 31 11.89 28.95 -38.25
CA GLY A 31 12.06 27.96 -39.31
C GLY A 31 10.74 27.40 -39.87
N ASP A 32 10.86 26.70 -41.01
CA ASP A 32 9.75 26.17 -41.78
C ASP A 32 8.82 25.24 -40.98
N ILE A 33 9.41 24.46 -40.06
CA ILE A 33 8.68 23.45 -39.27
C ILE A 33 7.69 24.12 -38.32
N VAL A 34 8.10 25.17 -37.61
CA VAL A 34 7.24 25.88 -36.67
C VAL A 34 6.13 26.61 -37.41
N CYS A 35 6.46 27.20 -38.58
CA CYS A 35 5.48 27.84 -39.46
C CYS A 35 4.35 26.88 -39.88
N GLU A 36 4.69 25.66 -40.31
CA GLU A 36 3.70 24.67 -40.72
C GLU A 36 2.87 24.12 -39.54
N ILE A 37 3.43 24.00 -38.34
CA ILE A 37 2.68 23.64 -37.13
C ILE A 37 1.59 24.68 -36.84
N LEU A 38 1.93 25.97 -36.91
CA LEU A 38 0.97 27.04 -36.66
C LEU A 38 -0.15 27.08 -37.71
N LYS A 39 0.17 26.83 -38.99
CA LYS A 39 -0.85 26.70 -40.06
C LYS A 39 -1.86 25.60 -39.78
N ILE A 40 -1.41 24.43 -39.33
CA ILE A 40 -2.28 23.28 -39.02
C ILE A 40 -3.20 23.60 -37.84
N GLN A 41 -2.71 24.33 -36.86
CA GLN A 41 -3.49 24.77 -35.71
C GLN A 41 -4.41 25.96 -36.01
N MET A 42 -4.40 26.46 -37.25
CA MET A 42 -5.09 27.68 -37.65
C MET A 42 -4.71 28.87 -36.76
N ILE A 43 -3.45 28.90 -36.29
CA ILE A 43 -2.86 30.04 -35.61
C ILE A 43 -2.24 30.90 -36.70
N ASP A 44 -2.98 31.92 -37.12
CA ASP A 44 -2.66 32.79 -38.25
C ASP A 44 -2.14 34.17 -37.83
N SER A 45 -1.96 34.41 -36.54
CA SER A 45 -1.50 35.71 -36.03
C SER A 45 -0.75 35.60 -34.70
N ALA A 46 0.11 36.59 -34.43
CA ALA A 46 0.86 36.67 -33.18
C ALA A 46 -0.07 36.76 -31.95
N GLN A 47 -1.21 37.43 -32.10
CA GLN A 47 -2.21 37.54 -31.04
C GLN A 47 -2.86 36.20 -30.71
N VAL A 48 -3.17 35.37 -31.71
CA VAL A 48 -3.75 34.04 -31.49
C VAL A 48 -2.71 33.08 -30.91
N LEU A 49 -1.44 33.21 -31.33
CA LEU A 49 -0.32 32.43 -30.82
C LEU A 49 -0.10 32.65 -29.31
N ILE A 50 -0.11 33.90 -28.86
CA ILE A 50 0.12 34.27 -27.45
C ILE A 50 -1.03 33.82 -26.54
N ASN A 51 -2.23 33.74 -27.08
CA ASN A 51 -3.43 33.31 -26.35
C ASN A 51 -3.68 31.79 -26.45
N SER A 52 -2.76 31.02 -27.04
CA SER A 52 -2.86 29.57 -27.14
C SER A 52 -2.18 28.90 -25.95
N ASP A 53 -2.97 28.22 -25.11
CA ASP A 53 -2.49 27.63 -23.85
C ASP A 53 -1.65 26.35 -24.02
N ASP A 54 -1.71 25.68 -25.19
CA ASP A 54 -0.91 24.48 -25.47
C ASP A 54 -0.70 24.22 -26.98
N LEU A 55 0.39 24.78 -27.50
CA LEU A 55 0.88 24.59 -28.88
C LEU A 55 1.24 23.13 -29.23
N LEU A 56 1.33 22.21 -28.27
CA LEU A 56 1.77 20.83 -28.52
C LEU A 56 0.67 19.79 -28.25
N SER A 57 -0.49 20.22 -27.77
CA SER A 57 -1.68 19.38 -27.52
C SER A 57 -2.06 18.52 -28.74
N PHE A 58 -1.91 19.06 -29.96
CA PHE A 58 -2.25 18.36 -31.19
C PHE A 58 -1.42 17.09 -31.44
N LEU A 59 -0.18 16.99 -30.91
CA LEU A 59 0.68 15.81 -31.07
C LEU A 59 0.11 14.55 -30.38
N GLN A 60 -0.89 14.71 -29.52
CA GLN A 60 -1.61 13.62 -28.86
C GLN A 60 -2.68 12.98 -29.77
N HIS A 61 -3.04 13.63 -30.88
CA HIS A 61 -3.97 13.07 -31.86
C HIS A 61 -3.26 12.09 -32.80
N ASN A 62 -3.90 10.94 -33.07
CA ASN A 62 -3.41 9.98 -34.06
C ASN A 62 -4.01 10.33 -35.42
N SER A 63 -3.35 11.18 -36.19
CA SER A 63 -3.69 11.49 -37.58
C SER A 63 -2.50 11.20 -38.52
N PRO A 64 -2.74 10.87 -39.80
CA PRO A 64 -1.69 10.64 -40.78
C PRO A 64 -0.78 11.86 -41.00
N GLU A 65 -1.32 13.06 -40.87
CA GLU A 65 -0.60 14.34 -40.98
C GLU A 65 0.35 14.55 -39.78
N ILE A 66 -0.06 14.13 -38.58
CA ILE A 66 0.78 14.17 -37.37
C ILE A 66 1.88 13.11 -37.42
N ASN A 67 1.61 11.93 -38.00
CA ASN A 67 2.64 10.90 -38.20
C ASN A 67 3.72 11.37 -39.19
N PHE A 68 3.33 12.08 -40.26
CA PHE A 68 4.28 12.73 -41.17
C PHE A 68 5.21 13.73 -40.44
N PHE A 69 4.68 14.46 -39.45
CA PHE A 69 5.47 15.35 -38.59
C PHE A 69 6.38 14.60 -37.62
N ARG A 70 5.93 13.50 -36.99
CA ARG A 70 6.79 12.64 -36.15
C ARG A 70 7.97 12.06 -36.93
N ASP A 71 7.77 11.78 -38.22
CA ASP A 71 8.80 11.23 -39.10
C ASP A 71 9.78 12.30 -39.62
N LYS A 72 9.36 13.57 -39.76
CA LYS A 72 10.19 14.67 -40.28
C LYS A 72 10.81 15.58 -39.22
N VAL A 73 10.21 15.69 -38.05
CA VAL A 73 10.76 16.46 -36.93
C VAL A 73 11.48 15.46 -36.03
N PRO A 74 12.82 15.43 -36.02
CA PRO A 74 13.53 14.68 -35.01
C PRO A 74 13.31 15.43 -33.69
N ILE A 75 12.23 15.13 -32.97
CA ILE A 75 12.18 15.40 -31.53
C ILE A 75 13.11 14.36 -30.89
N ARG A 76 14.40 14.50 -31.18
CA ARG A 76 15.50 13.88 -30.46
C ARG A 76 15.71 14.79 -29.27
N SER A 77 15.26 14.38 -28.09
CA SER A 77 16.08 14.65 -26.93
C SER A 77 17.42 13.97 -27.20
N ASP A 78 18.54 14.65 -27.00
CA ASP A 78 19.88 14.04 -27.14
C ASP A 78 20.15 12.92 -26.12
N ILE A 79 19.15 12.56 -25.32
CA ILE A 79 19.02 11.26 -24.67
C ILE A 79 18.19 10.38 -25.62
N GLY A 80 18.86 9.44 -26.28
CA GLY A 80 18.32 8.59 -27.33
C GLY A 80 16.87 8.20 -27.14
N SER A 81 16.10 8.22 -28.23
CA SER A 81 14.70 7.85 -28.33
C SER A 81 14.32 6.72 -27.38
N VAL A 82 13.82 7.07 -26.19
CA VAL A 82 13.00 6.15 -25.41
C VAL A 82 11.69 6.15 -26.13
N ASP A 83 11.57 5.24 -27.09
CA ASP A 83 10.31 4.83 -27.64
C ASP A 83 9.43 4.43 -26.45
N LEU A 84 8.56 5.34 -26.00
CA LEU A 84 7.69 5.16 -24.83
C LEU A 84 6.78 3.94 -25.01
N GLY A 85 6.59 3.47 -26.24
CA GLY A 85 5.88 2.24 -26.59
C GLY A 85 6.73 0.96 -26.55
N ASN A 86 8.06 1.06 -26.55
CA ASN A 86 8.99 -0.07 -26.74
C ASN A 86 10.03 -0.20 -25.61
N SER A 87 9.92 0.59 -24.56
CA SER A 87 10.79 0.50 -23.40
C SER A 87 10.66 -0.85 -22.69
N ASN A 88 11.80 -1.45 -22.33
CA ASN A 88 11.99 -2.65 -21.50
C ASN A 88 11.37 -2.56 -20.08
N CYS A 89 10.47 -1.59 -19.84
CA CYS A 89 9.85 -1.24 -18.57
C CYS A 89 8.41 -1.72 -18.44
N LYS A 90 7.92 -2.54 -19.37
CA LYS A 90 6.55 -3.04 -19.31
C LYS A 90 6.30 -3.86 -18.04
N ILE A 91 5.17 -3.58 -17.40
CA ILE A 91 4.66 -4.31 -16.23
C ILE A 91 3.41 -5.06 -16.67
N SER A 92 3.43 -6.39 -16.50
CA SER A 92 2.32 -7.28 -16.76
C SER A 92 1.73 -7.80 -15.45
N GLU A 93 0.43 -8.08 -15.45
CA GLU A 93 -0.26 -8.64 -14.29
C GLU A 93 0.38 -9.93 -13.82
N ALA A 94 0.53 -10.09 -12.50
CA ALA A 94 1.02 -11.29 -11.82
C ALA A 94 2.45 -11.72 -12.18
N GLN A 95 3.16 -10.94 -13.00
CA GLN A 95 4.56 -11.20 -13.29
C GLN A 95 5.44 -10.64 -12.17
N PHE A 96 6.33 -11.46 -11.62
CA PHE A 96 7.40 -11.01 -10.74
C PHE A 96 8.61 -10.55 -11.56
N ARG A 97 9.11 -9.36 -11.28
CA ARG A 97 10.16 -8.69 -12.05
C ARG A 97 11.55 -8.84 -11.40
N PHE A 98 11.94 -10.07 -11.04
CA PHE A 98 13.19 -10.34 -10.32
C PHE A 98 14.45 -9.93 -11.10
N ASP A 99 14.47 -10.06 -12.43
CA ASP A 99 15.63 -9.59 -13.21
C ASP A 99 15.76 -8.06 -13.16
N LYS A 100 14.62 -7.35 -13.20
CA LYS A 100 14.60 -5.88 -13.13
C LYS A 100 14.91 -5.35 -11.73
N VAL A 101 14.53 -6.08 -10.68
CA VAL A 101 14.92 -5.71 -9.32
C VAL A 101 16.42 -5.93 -9.12
N GLN A 102 17.01 -6.97 -9.72
CA GLN A 102 18.47 -7.15 -9.74
C GLN A 102 19.18 -5.99 -10.45
N GLU A 103 18.77 -5.66 -11.68
CA GLU A 103 19.31 -4.51 -12.42
C GLU A 103 19.20 -3.20 -11.63
N TYR A 104 18.15 -3.03 -10.81
CA TYR A 104 17.99 -1.87 -9.96
C TYR A 104 18.96 -1.91 -8.76
N PHE A 105 19.06 -3.04 -8.07
CA PHE A 105 19.94 -3.21 -6.91
C PHE A 105 21.42 -3.12 -7.27
N ASP A 106 21.83 -3.68 -8.41
CA ASP A 106 23.20 -3.59 -8.93
C ASP A 106 23.58 -2.13 -9.24
N ARG A 107 22.64 -1.33 -9.75
CA ARG A 107 22.86 0.10 -10.05
C ARG A 107 23.09 0.95 -8.81
N ILE A 108 22.40 0.63 -7.73
CA ILE A 108 22.49 1.40 -6.48
C ILE A 108 23.55 0.81 -5.53
N ASP A 109 24.09 -0.40 -5.79
CA ASP A 109 24.94 -1.18 -4.88
C ASP A 109 24.25 -1.53 -3.56
N ALA A 110 23.02 -2.05 -3.66
CA ALA A 110 22.28 -2.59 -2.52
C ALA A 110 22.31 -4.12 -2.51
N LYS A 111 22.38 -4.72 -1.32
CA LYS A 111 22.33 -6.19 -1.14
C LYS A 111 21.18 -6.66 -0.25
N TYR A 112 20.67 -5.77 0.60
CA TYR A 112 19.60 -6.07 1.55
C TYR A 112 18.35 -5.29 1.22
N ALA A 113 17.20 -5.90 1.43
CA ALA A 113 15.92 -5.26 1.18
C ALA A 113 14.86 -5.65 2.22
N PHE A 114 13.85 -4.82 2.36
CA PHE A 114 12.62 -5.13 3.06
C PHE A 114 11.46 -5.18 2.06
N CYS A 115 10.61 -6.20 2.13
CA CYS A 115 9.47 -6.34 1.23
C CYS A 115 8.20 -5.84 1.91
N SER A 116 7.36 -5.09 1.22
CA SER A 116 6.03 -4.74 1.70
C SER A 116 4.95 -5.25 0.76
N GLU A 117 3.86 -5.72 1.36
CA GLU A 117 2.68 -6.25 0.66
C GLU A 117 1.43 -5.55 1.15
N ASP A 118 0.60 -5.09 0.22
CA ASP A 118 -0.66 -4.41 0.53
C ASP A 118 -1.64 -4.45 -0.66
N CYS A 119 -2.92 -4.28 -0.37
CA CYS A 119 -4.02 -4.31 -1.32
C CYS A 119 -4.75 -2.98 -1.43
N THR A 120 -5.32 -2.69 -2.60
CA THR A 120 -6.17 -1.51 -2.78
C THR A 120 -7.40 -1.79 -3.63
N GLY A 121 -8.50 -1.09 -3.36
CA GLY A 121 -9.74 -1.21 -4.15
C GLY A 121 -9.56 -0.71 -5.58
N ILE A 122 -10.07 -1.47 -6.56
CA ILE A 122 -10.02 -1.16 -8.00
C ILE A 122 -11.37 -1.32 -8.68
N ILE A 123 -11.53 -0.64 -9.82
CA ILE A 123 -12.73 -0.79 -10.66
C ILE A 123 -12.75 -2.21 -11.23
N ARG A 124 -13.82 -2.95 -10.94
CA ARG A 124 -14.08 -4.32 -11.40
C ARG A 124 -14.39 -4.38 -12.90
N LYS A 125 -13.37 -4.13 -13.73
CA LYS A 125 -13.50 -4.09 -15.19
C LYS A 125 -12.46 -4.99 -15.84
N ILE A 126 -12.93 -5.76 -16.81
CA ILE A 126 -12.08 -6.62 -17.63
C ILE A 126 -11.59 -5.84 -18.85
N ASN A 127 -10.28 -5.87 -19.07
CA ASN A 127 -9.62 -5.19 -20.18
C ASN A 127 -8.73 -6.19 -20.92
N TYR A 128 -8.63 -6.03 -22.24
CA TYR A 128 -7.73 -6.82 -23.05
C TYR A 128 -6.36 -6.14 -23.13
N ASP A 129 -5.30 -6.84 -22.72
CA ASP A 129 -3.92 -6.44 -22.97
C ASP A 129 -3.42 -7.10 -24.25
N GLN A 130 -3.31 -6.29 -25.30
CA GLN A 130 -2.86 -6.73 -26.62
C GLN A 130 -1.45 -7.31 -26.62
N SER A 131 -0.58 -6.85 -25.72
CA SER A 131 0.82 -7.25 -25.75
C SER A 131 1.10 -8.63 -25.19
N THR A 132 0.32 -9.03 -24.20
CA THR A 132 0.38 -10.34 -23.58
C THR A 132 -0.71 -11.25 -24.12
N ASN A 133 -1.57 -10.76 -25.03
CA ASN A 133 -2.74 -11.45 -25.53
C ASN A 133 -3.61 -12.02 -24.38
N SER A 134 -3.76 -11.25 -23.31
CA SER A 134 -4.43 -11.70 -22.08
C SER A 134 -5.54 -10.75 -21.64
N PHE A 135 -6.48 -11.28 -20.86
CA PHE A 135 -7.56 -10.52 -20.24
C PHE A 135 -7.19 -10.22 -18.78
N VAL A 136 -7.22 -8.95 -18.41
CA VAL A 136 -6.79 -8.44 -17.10
C VAL A 136 -8.01 -7.88 -16.37
N GLY A 137 -8.09 -8.10 -15.05
CA GLY A 137 -9.18 -7.62 -14.19
C GLY A 137 -10.07 -8.72 -13.62
N PHE A 138 -9.88 -9.97 -14.03
CA PHE A 138 -10.37 -11.13 -13.31
C PHE A 138 -9.52 -11.34 -12.04
N ALA A 139 -10.07 -11.99 -11.02
CA ALA A 139 -9.27 -12.44 -9.88
C ALA A 139 -8.18 -13.39 -10.40
N THR A 140 -6.92 -13.05 -10.16
CA THR A 140 -5.80 -13.88 -10.62
C THR A 140 -5.77 -15.17 -9.80
N PRO A 141 -5.75 -16.35 -10.44
CA PRO A 141 -5.62 -17.61 -9.71
C PRO A 141 -4.29 -17.67 -8.97
N LEU A 142 -4.36 -18.16 -7.74
CA LEU A 142 -3.20 -18.39 -6.88
C LEU A 142 -2.93 -19.89 -6.82
N ILE A 143 -1.72 -20.31 -7.20
CA ILE A 143 -1.25 -21.68 -6.96
C ILE A 143 -0.30 -21.58 -5.78
N ASN A 144 -0.67 -22.18 -4.65
CA ASN A 144 0.13 -22.11 -3.41
C ASN A 144 0.38 -20.66 -2.96
N GLY A 145 -0.61 -19.78 -3.12
CA GLY A 145 -0.49 -18.34 -2.83
C GLY A 145 0.30 -17.53 -3.85
N ILE A 146 0.91 -18.15 -4.87
CA ILE A 146 1.67 -17.47 -5.91
C ILE A 146 0.75 -17.17 -7.09
N PRO A 147 0.65 -15.92 -7.55
CA PRO A 147 -0.22 -15.56 -8.67
C PRO A 147 0.30 -16.12 -10.00
N VAL A 148 -0.60 -16.61 -10.83
CA VAL A 148 -0.26 -17.19 -12.14
C VAL A 148 -0.32 -16.10 -13.22
N ALA A 149 0.85 -15.67 -13.69
CA ALA A 149 0.95 -14.73 -14.80
C ALA A 149 0.32 -15.28 -16.08
N LYS A 150 -0.34 -14.40 -16.84
CA LYS A 150 -0.92 -14.73 -18.16
C LYS A 150 -1.94 -15.88 -18.14
N HIS A 151 -2.62 -16.12 -17.01
CA HIS A 151 -3.59 -17.21 -16.90
C HIS A 151 -4.77 -17.06 -17.89
N TYR A 152 -5.36 -15.87 -17.98
CA TYR A 152 -6.51 -15.61 -18.85
C TYR A 152 -6.08 -15.26 -20.29
N GLN A 153 -5.49 -16.22 -20.99
CA GLN A 153 -5.17 -16.12 -22.41
C GLN A 153 -6.10 -17.01 -23.24
N THR A 154 -6.77 -16.44 -24.24
CA THR A 154 -7.59 -17.24 -25.15
C THR A 154 -7.77 -16.59 -26.51
N ASN A 155 -7.90 -17.44 -27.53
CA ASN A 155 -8.35 -17.08 -28.88
C ASN A 155 -9.80 -17.54 -29.15
N SER A 156 -10.50 -18.06 -28.14
CA SER A 156 -11.90 -18.48 -28.20
C SER A 156 -12.81 -17.48 -27.50
N PHE A 157 -13.80 -16.96 -28.22
CA PHE A 157 -14.83 -16.10 -27.63
C PHE A 157 -15.67 -16.84 -26.59
N ASN A 158 -15.96 -18.13 -26.81
CA ASN A 158 -16.74 -18.94 -25.87
C ASN A 158 -16.01 -19.12 -24.54
N GLN A 159 -14.68 -19.29 -24.58
CA GLN A 159 -13.85 -19.36 -23.37
C GLN A 159 -13.85 -18.03 -22.61
N LEU A 160 -13.78 -16.90 -23.32
CA LEU A 160 -13.92 -15.59 -22.69
C LEU A 160 -15.29 -15.45 -22.01
N LYS A 161 -16.36 -15.84 -22.72
CA LYS A 161 -17.72 -15.82 -22.19
C LYS A 161 -17.87 -16.70 -20.95
N SER A 162 -17.30 -17.91 -20.95
CA SER A 162 -17.35 -18.78 -19.77
C SER A 162 -16.65 -18.16 -18.57
N TRP A 163 -15.51 -17.48 -18.74
CA TRP A 163 -14.86 -16.76 -17.65
C TRP A 163 -15.70 -15.62 -17.09
N PHE A 164 -16.37 -14.84 -17.94
CA PHE A 164 -17.30 -13.80 -17.48
C PHE A 164 -18.45 -14.34 -16.61
N SER A 165 -18.85 -15.61 -16.82
CA SER A 165 -19.91 -16.26 -16.04
C SER A 165 -19.43 -17.05 -14.83
N SER A 166 -18.17 -17.51 -14.81
CA SER A 166 -17.65 -18.46 -13.80
C SER A 166 -16.51 -17.93 -12.96
N THR A 167 -15.96 -16.76 -13.28
CA THR A 167 -14.77 -16.20 -12.64
C THR A 167 -15.09 -14.84 -12.03
N ASP A 168 -14.70 -14.64 -10.77
CA ASP A 168 -14.86 -13.36 -10.10
C ASP A 168 -14.04 -12.26 -10.76
N LYS A 169 -14.66 -11.08 -10.87
CA LYS A 169 -13.95 -9.83 -11.21
C LYS A 169 -13.21 -9.36 -9.98
N SER A 170 -11.96 -8.91 -10.16
CA SER A 170 -11.10 -8.53 -9.06
C SER A 170 -11.58 -7.26 -8.34
N PRO A 171 -11.99 -7.33 -7.06
CA PRO A 171 -12.31 -6.14 -6.26
C PRO A 171 -11.07 -5.39 -5.77
N LEU A 172 -9.97 -6.10 -5.59
CA LEU A 172 -8.74 -5.61 -5.00
C LEU A 172 -7.57 -5.80 -5.96
N LEU A 173 -6.54 -4.98 -5.81
CA LEU A 173 -5.25 -5.14 -6.46
C LEU A 173 -4.19 -5.29 -5.38
N ASN A 174 -3.51 -6.43 -5.35
CA ASN A 174 -2.39 -6.68 -4.46
C ASN A 174 -1.08 -6.26 -5.12
N ILE A 175 -0.16 -5.66 -4.38
CA ILE A 175 1.16 -5.29 -4.87
C ILE A 175 2.27 -5.70 -3.91
N HIS A 176 3.45 -5.93 -4.48
CA HIS A 176 4.68 -6.25 -3.76
C HIS A 176 5.72 -5.19 -4.06
N MET A 177 6.18 -4.48 -3.02
CA MET A 177 7.19 -3.44 -3.12
C MET A 177 8.47 -3.89 -2.42
N ILE A 178 9.62 -3.69 -3.04
CA ILE A 178 10.93 -4.02 -2.49
C ILE A 178 11.67 -2.73 -2.17
N GLN A 179 11.87 -2.46 -0.88
CA GLN A 179 12.59 -1.29 -0.37
C GLN A 179 14.07 -1.66 -0.15
N PRO A 180 15.03 -1.08 -0.90
CA PRO A 180 16.45 -1.30 -0.65
C PRO A 180 16.88 -0.70 0.68
N LEU A 181 17.84 -1.35 1.33
CA LEU A 181 18.53 -0.85 2.52
C LEU A 181 19.92 -0.40 2.10
N GLN A 182 20.14 0.92 2.11
CA GLN A 182 21.38 1.54 1.69
C GLN A 182 21.94 2.49 2.76
N PRO A 183 23.26 2.70 2.77
CA PRO A 183 23.87 3.74 3.60
C PRO A 183 23.30 5.11 3.21
N ALA A 184 22.91 5.93 4.19
CA ALA A 184 22.25 7.21 3.96
C ALA A 184 23.09 8.27 3.23
N ASN A 185 24.32 7.93 2.84
CA ASN A 185 25.23 8.83 2.13
C ASN A 185 25.07 8.77 0.60
N HIS A 186 24.24 7.86 0.08
CA HIS A 186 23.91 7.82 -1.35
C HIS A 186 22.64 8.65 -1.62
N LEU A 187 22.83 9.84 -2.20
CA LEU A 187 21.77 10.58 -2.85
C LEU A 187 21.62 10.07 -4.29
N PRO A 188 20.38 9.85 -4.78
CA PRO A 188 19.10 10.06 -4.10
C PRO A 188 18.71 8.87 -3.21
N ASP A 189 17.86 9.13 -2.21
CA ASP A 189 17.26 8.08 -1.37
C ASP A 189 16.68 6.95 -2.25
N PRO A 190 17.01 5.66 -1.98
CA PRO A 190 16.55 4.55 -2.78
C PRO A 190 15.03 4.43 -2.71
N THR A 191 14.39 4.53 -3.87
CA THR A 191 12.94 4.37 -4.01
C THR A 191 12.55 2.89 -3.99
N ALA A 192 11.44 2.57 -3.34
CA ALA A 192 10.89 1.21 -3.41
C ALA A 192 10.57 0.78 -4.84
N PHE A 193 10.92 -0.46 -5.18
CA PHE A 193 10.71 -1.06 -6.49
C PHE A 193 9.43 -1.89 -6.52
N LEU A 194 8.55 -1.67 -7.51
CA LEU A 194 7.37 -2.50 -7.72
C LEU A 194 7.75 -3.85 -8.36
N LEU A 195 7.74 -4.89 -7.53
CA LEU A 195 8.12 -6.25 -7.93
C LEU A 195 7.00 -6.97 -8.70
N SER A 196 5.76 -6.89 -8.22
CA SER A 196 4.59 -7.50 -8.86
C SER A 196 3.29 -6.80 -8.45
N ALA A 197 2.29 -6.88 -9.32
CA ALA A 197 0.93 -6.39 -9.09
C ALA A 197 -0.10 -7.29 -9.76
N TYR A 198 -1.19 -7.62 -9.08
CA TYR A 198 -2.23 -8.51 -9.61
C TYR A 198 -3.58 -8.35 -8.93
N GLY A 199 -4.66 -8.62 -9.66
CA GLY A 199 -6.00 -8.66 -9.13
C GLY A 199 -6.23 -9.84 -8.19
N VAL A 200 -6.83 -9.61 -7.02
CA VAL A 200 -7.21 -10.66 -6.06
C VAL A 200 -8.61 -10.47 -5.50
N VAL A 201 -9.17 -11.58 -5.04
CA VAL A 201 -10.24 -11.63 -4.03
C VAL A 201 -9.61 -11.94 -2.66
N ASN A 202 -10.22 -11.47 -1.57
CA ASN A 202 -9.68 -11.68 -0.21
C ASN A 202 -9.97 -13.09 0.33
N THR A 203 -9.68 -14.14 -0.44
CA THR A 203 -9.95 -15.55 -0.09
C THR A 203 -8.69 -16.36 0.23
N TYR A 204 -7.50 -15.79 0.07
CA TYR A 204 -6.25 -16.50 0.36
C TYR A 204 -6.03 -16.70 1.87
N THR A 205 -5.30 -17.76 2.22
CA THR A 205 -5.00 -18.17 3.60
C THR A 205 -3.65 -17.66 4.10
N SER A 206 -3.41 -17.73 5.42
CA SER A 206 -2.11 -17.42 6.01
C SER A 206 -0.97 -18.32 5.51
N ILE A 207 -1.26 -19.57 5.16
CA ILE A 207 -0.25 -20.51 4.62
C ILE A 207 0.14 -20.10 3.20
N GLU A 208 -0.82 -19.68 2.39
CA GLU A 208 -0.55 -19.17 1.05
C GLU A 208 0.28 -17.88 1.07
N ILE A 209 0.04 -16.99 2.04
CA ILE A 209 0.90 -15.82 2.29
C ILE A 209 2.34 -16.25 2.57
N LEU A 210 2.55 -17.24 3.45
CA LEU A 210 3.88 -17.74 3.78
C LEU A 210 4.58 -18.39 2.58
N ARG A 211 3.86 -19.19 1.79
CA ARG A 211 4.39 -19.80 0.56
C ARG A 211 4.82 -18.71 -0.44
N ARG A 212 4.02 -17.64 -0.58
CA ARG A 212 4.34 -16.48 -1.42
C ARG A 212 5.57 -15.71 -0.92
N TRP A 213 5.69 -15.44 0.38
CA TRP A 213 6.86 -14.79 0.96
C TRP A 213 8.13 -15.62 0.77
N LEU A 214 8.05 -16.93 0.99
CA LEU A 214 9.17 -17.84 0.74
C LEU A 214 9.58 -17.85 -0.74
N PHE A 215 8.60 -17.82 -1.66
CA PHE A 215 8.86 -17.69 -3.09
C PHE A 215 9.60 -16.39 -3.43
N ILE A 216 9.14 -15.25 -2.92
CA ILE A 216 9.79 -13.94 -3.12
C ILE A 216 11.21 -13.95 -2.55
N PHE A 217 11.37 -14.47 -1.34
CA PHE A 217 12.65 -14.59 -0.66
C PHE A 217 13.65 -15.42 -1.47
N ASN A 218 13.28 -16.64 -1.88
CA ASN A 218 14.18 -17.55 -2.60
C ASN A 218 14.57 -16.99 -3.98
N ASN A 219 13.63 -16.44 -4.73
CA ASN A 219 13.92 -15.86 -6.04
C ASN A 219 14.78 -14.60 -5.93
N SER A 220 14.57 -13.77 -4.90
CA SER A 220 15.43 -12.59 -4.67
C SER A 220 16.84 -13.01 -4.26
N LEU A 221 16.97 -14.05 -3.42
CA LEU A 221 18.25 -14.58 -2.98
C LEU A 221 19.08 -15.14 -4.16
N GLN A 222 18.44 -15.83 -5.11
CA GLN A 222 19.08 -16.26 -6.36
C GLN A 222 19.65 -15.09 -7.18
N LYS A 223 19.07 -13.89 -7.02
CA LYS A 223 19.52 -12.63 -7.62
C LYS A 223 20.50 -11.86 -6.73
N LYS A 224 21.05 -12.51 -5.69
CA LYS A 224 21.97 -11.93 -4.69
C LYS A 224 21.35 -10.78 -3.87
N ILE A 225 20.03 -10.73 -3.79
CA ILE A 225 19.29 -9.77 -2.96
C ILE A 225 18.74 -10.50 -1.75
N ARG A 226 19.20 -10.11 -0.57
CA ARG A 226 18.73 -10.66 0.70
C ARG A 226 17.52 -9.88 1.20
N ILE A 227 16.32 -10.47 1.10
CA ILE A 227 15.14 -9.97 1.81
C ILE A 227 15.31 -10.26 3.30
N ILE A 228 15.37 -9.22 4.13
CA ILE A 228 15.53 -9.38 5.59
C ILE A 228 14.20 -9.57 6.30
N GLY A 229 13.09 -9.10 5.70
CA GLY A 229 11.77 -9.17 6.30
C GLY A 229 10.63 -8.66 5.42
N PHE A 230 9.42 -8.83 5.92
CA PHE A 230 8.16 -8.47 5.28
C PHE A 230 7.34 -7.53 6.16
N SER A 231 6.71 -6.52 5.56
CA SER A 231 5.74 -5.65 6.24
C SER A 231 4.41 -5.63 5.55
N THR A 232 3.34 -5.65 6.34
CA THR A 232 1.97 -5.64 5.84
C THR A 232 1.08 -4.79 6.71
N ASP A 233 -0.13 -4.56 6.22
CA ASP A 233 -1.18 -3.98 7.02
C ASP A 233 -1.62 -4.94 8.17
N GLY A 234 -2.42 -4.39 9.08
CA GLY A 234 -2.97 -4.98 10.30
C GLY A 234 -4.04 -6.07 10.12
N ASP A 235 -4.11 -6.69 8.94
CA ASP A 235 -5.05 -7.76 8.60
C ASP A 235 -4.70 -9.07 9.34
N SER A 236 -5.74 -9.76 9.81
CA SER A 236 -5.65 -10.92 10.70
C SER A 236 -4.89 -12.09 10.06
N LYS A 237 -4.99 -12.28 8.73
CA LYS A 237 -4.34 -13.36 7.98
C LYS A 237 -2.83 -13.16 7.91
N TYR A 238 -2.39 -11.93 7.68
CA TYR A 238 -0.97 -11.59 7.68
C TYR A 238 -0.38 -11.68 9.08
N LEU A 239 -1.08 -11.20 10.10
CA LEU A 239 -0.65 -11.33 11.48
C LEU A 239 -0.49 -12.81 11.89
N ARG A 240 -1.42 -13.69 11.49
CA ARG A 240 -1.30 -15.14 11.70
C ARG A 240 -0.11 -15.73 10.94
N ALA A 241 0.11 -15.34 9.69
CA ALA A 241 1.29 -15.75 8.93
C ALA A 241 2.59 -15.39 9.68
N MET A 242 2.74 -14.14 10.11
CA MET A 242 3.91 -13.66 10.88
C MET A 242 4.13 -14.45 12.18
N ARG A 243 3.06 -14.80 12.91
CA ARG A 243 3.14 -15.61 14.13
C ARG A 243 3.61 -17.03 13.86
N LEU A 244 3.10 -17.67 12.82
CA LEU A 244 3.45 -19.05 12.45
C LEU A 244 4.94 -19.19 12.11
N VAL A 245 5.45 -18.30 11.26
CA VAL A 245 6.86 -18.34 10.83
C VAL A 245 7.82 -17.92 11.94
N SER A 246 7.45 -16.93 12.76
CA SER A 246 8.31 -16.44 13.84
C SER A 246 8.31 -17.33 15.08
N GLY A 247 7.31 -18.22 15.19
CA GLY A 247 7.05 -19.00 16.38
C GLY A 247 6.44 -18.21 17.53
N PHE A 248 5.94 -17.00 17.26
CA PHE A 248 5.26 -16.17 18.25
C PHE A 248 3.88 -16.75 18.59
N PHE A 249 3.89 -17.72 19.51
CA PHE A 249 2.71 -18.49 19.92
C PHE A 249 1.98 -19.12 18.72
N GLY A 250 2.75 -19.70 17.80
CA GLY A 250 2.26 -20.39 16.61
C GLY A 250 3.26 -21.46 16.18
N SER A 251 2.78 -22.55 15.60
CA SER A 251 3.61 -23.67 15.13
C SER A 251 3.28 -24.04 13.70
N LEU A 252 4.31 -24.32 12.91
CA LEU A 252 4.17 -24.82 11.55
C LEU A 252 5.16 -25.96 11.32
N PRO A 253 4.91 -27.15 11.91
CA PRO A 253 5.91 -28.23 12.01
C PRO A 253 6.39 -28.74 10.64
N HIS A 254 5.56 -28.65 9.60
CA HIS A 254 5.90 -29.10 8.24
C HIS A 254 6.73 -28.09 7.44
N PHE A 255 6.85 -26.84 7.90
CA PHE A 255 7.68 -25.83 7.25
C PHE A 255 8.93 -25.55 8.09
N LYS A 256 10.05 -26.14 7.65
CA LYS A 256 11.35 -26.06 8.32
C LYS A 256 12.08 -24.75 8.00
N PHE A 257 11.44 -23.60 8.23
CA PHE A 257 12.06 -22.28 8.05
C PHE A 257 13.38 -22.12 8.82
N ILE A 258 13.47 -22.74 9.99
CA ILE A 258 14.62 -22.70 10.91
C ILE A 258 15.83 -23.47 10.38
N GLU A 259 15.62 -24.46 9.52
CA GLU A 259 16.68 -25.31 8.95
C GLU A 259 17.26 -24.71 7.66
N HIS A 260 16.70 -23.60 7.18
CA HIS A 260 17.19 -22.93 5.99
C HIS A 260 18.61 -22.38 6.24
N GLN A 261 19.52 -22.58 5.28
CA GLN A 261 20.94 -22.23 5.43
C GLN A 261 21.17 -20.73 5.70
N GLU A 262 20.31 -19.90 5.11
CA GLU A 262 20.33 -18.45 5.28
C GLU A 262 19.46 -17.95 6.45
N ALA A 263 19.11 -18.79 7.41
CA ALA A 263 18.39 -18.35 8.60
C ALA A 263 19.32 -17.57 9.53
N PHE A 264 18.83 -16.45 10.06
CA PHE A 264 19.51 -15.71 11.12
C PHE A 264 19.49 -16.53 12.42
N ASP A 265 20.55 -16.41 13.24
CA ASP A 265 20.67 -17.13 14.51
C ASP A 265 21.19 -16.21 15.62
N LEU A 266 20.38 -15.92 16.64
CA LEU A 266 20.82 -15.14 17.78
C LEU A 266 21.73 -15.95 18.72
N ASN A 267 23.01 -16.04 18.38
CA ASN A 267 24.01 -16.74 19.19
C ASN A 267 24.16 -16.10 20.58
N ASN A 268 24.33 -16.93 21.61
CA ASN A 268 24.56 -16.49 23.00
C ASN A 268 23.48 -15.55 23.57
N MET A 269 22.24 -15.65 23.08
CA MET A 269 21.13 -14.90 23.67
C MET A 269 20.89 -15.41 25.10
N ALA A 270 20.91 -14.50 26.07
CA ALA A 270 20.42 -14.79 27.41
C ALA A 270 18.95 -15.23 27.30
N GLN A 271 18.56 -16.25 28.07
CA GLN A 271 17.17 -16.71 28.11
C GLN A 271 16.33 -15.66 28.83
N TRP A 272 15.84 -14.69 28.06
CA TRP A 272 15.02 -13.60 28.58
C TRP A 272 13.55 -14.06 28.63
N PRO A 273 12.93 -14.13 29.82
CA PRO A 273 11.54 -14.57 29.95
C PRO A 273 10.55 -13.58 29.34
N TRP A 274 10.98 -12.37 29.00
CA TRP A 274 10.18 -11.33 28.38
C TRP A 274 10.24 -11.32 26.85
N PHE A 275 11.13 -12.12 26.23
CA PHE A 275 11.32 -12.22 24.79
C PHE A 275 10.80 -13.54 24.22
N PHE A 276 9.83 -13.48 23.32
CA PHE A 276 9.03 -14.63 22.88
C PHE A 276 9.31 -15.13 21.46
N LEU A 277 10.20 -14.51 20.69
CA LEU A 277 10.55 -15.01 19.35
C LEU A 277 11.53 -16.18 19.44
N ARG A 278 11.44 -17.09 18.47
CA ARG A 278 12.44 -18.17 18.34
C ARG A 278 13.81 -17.59 18.03
N LYS A 279 14.84 -18.28 18.54
CA LYS A 279 16.26 -17.92 18.35
C LYS A 279 16.66 -17.78 16.87
N LYS A 280 16.10 -18.64 16.01
CA LYS A 280 16.38 -18.66 14.57
C LYS A 280 15.19 -18.17 13.76
N GLN A 281 15.46 -17.30 12.78
CA GLN A 281 14.44 -16.68 11.93
C GLN A 281 14.95 -16.62 10.48
N LEU A 282 14.16 -17.09 9.51
CA LEU A 282 14.56 -16.97 8.10
C LEU A 282 14.47 -15.51 7.61
N PHE A 283 13.39 -14.84 7.96
CA PHE A 283 13.15 -13.42 7.70
C PHE A 283 12.29 -12.84 8.83
N LEU A 284 12.25 -11.52 8.91
CA LEU A 284 11.64 -10.75 10.00
C LEU A 284 10.31 -10.09 9.57
N PHE A 285 9.58 -9.48 10.51
CA PHE A 285 8.23 -8.97 10.24
C PHE A 285 7.89 -7.67 10.96
N PHE A 286 7.22 -6.78 10.24
CA PHE A 286 6.59 -5.61 10.83
C PHE A 286 5.13 -5.48 10.40
N GLN A 287 4.27 -5.21 11.36
CA GLN A 287 2.95 -4.66 11.10
C GLN A 287 3.09 -3.15 10.90
N ASP A 288 2.38 -2.58 9.92
CA ASP A 288 2.48 -1.14 9.63
C ASP A 288 2.12 -0.31 10.87
N ALA A 289 3.12 0.42 11.39
CA ALA A 289 2.97 1.27 12.54
C ALA A 289 2.02 2.45 12.29
N THR A 290 1.95 2.97 11.06
CA THR A 290 1.00 4.03 10.71
C THR A 290 -0.44 3.53 10.84
N HIS A 291 -0.72 2.31 10.37
CA HIS A 291 -2.04 1.71 10.54
C HIS A 291 -2.32 1.31 11.99
N LEU A 292 -1.32 0.83 12.73
CA LEU A 292 -1.45 0.55 14.16
C LEU A 292 -1.86 1.83 14.94
N VAL A 293 -1.24 2.96 14.64
CA VAL A 293 -1.56 4.27 15.24
C VAL A 293 -3.00 4.70 14.90
N THR A 294 -3.42 4.60 13.63
CA THR A 294 -4.80 4.96 13.25
C THR A 294 -5.82 4.01 13.85
N LYS A 295 -5.50 2.72 14.05
CA LYS A 295 -6.35 1.75 14.74
C LYS A 295 -6.60 2.14 16.19
N TRP A 296 -5.58 2.60 16.91
CA TRP A 296 -5.72 3.14 18.27
C TRP A 296 -6.57 4.41 18.29
N ARG A 297 -6.32 5.37 17.39
CA ARG A 297 -7.17 6.57 17.28
C ARG A 297 -8.64 6.20 17.01
N ASN A 298 -8.90 5.34 16.04
CA ASN A 298 -10.27 4.95 15.67
C ASN A 298 -10.98 4.22 16.80
N ARG A 299 -10.24 3.47 17.63
CA ARG A 299 -10.78 2.84 18.83
C ARG A 299 -11.20 3.88 19.88
N LEU A 300 -10.39 4.93 20.09
CA LEU A 300 -10.73 6.06 20.96
C LEU A 300 -11.96 6.85 20.48
N LEU A 301 -12.11 6.99 19.16
CA LEU A 301 -13.23 7.71 18.53
C LEU A 301 -14.50 6.86 18.39
N SER A 302 -14.45 5.57 18.70
CA SER A 302 -15.58 4.68 18.51
C SER A 302 -16.67 4.92 19.56
N SER A 303 -17.87 5.27 19.11
CA SER A 303 -19.06 5.41 19.97
C SER A 303 -19.51 4.09 20.61
N THR A 304 -19.02 2.96 20.09
CA THR A 304 -19.39 1.61 20.55
C THR A 304 -18.38 1.02 21.54
N ALA A 305 -17.21 1.63 21.70
CA ALA A 305 -16.17 1.15 22.59
C ALA A 305 -16.26 1.87 23.94
N GLN A 306 -16.34 1.11 25.03
CA GLN A 306 -16.06 1.63 26.36
C GLN A 306 -14.62 1.28 26.72
N LEU A 307 -13.76 2.29 26.80
CA LEU A 307 -12.35 2.11 27.09
C LEU A 307 -12.07 2.39 28.56
N ILE A 308 -11.51 1.40 29.24
CA ILE A 308 -11.16 1.47 30.66
C ILE A 308 -9.72 1.00 30.80
N VAL A 309 -8.94 1.71 31.62
CA VAL A 309 -7.60 1.30 32.05
C VAL A 309 -7.47 1.53 33.54
N GLY A 310 -7.17 0.47 34.28
CA GLY A 310 -7.25 0.48 35.73
C GLY A 310 -8.63 0.95 36.22
N GLN A 311 -8.63 1.94 37.10
CA GLN A 311 -9.87 2.50 37.65
C GLN A 311 -10.41 3.69 36.84
N GLN A 312 -9.79 4.04 35.71
CA GLN A 312 -10.10 5.24 34.96
C GLN A 312 -10.74 4.96 33.60
N PHE A 313 -11.60 5.88 33.18
CA PHE A 313 -12.22 5.88 31.86
C PHE A 313 -11.33 6.61 30.86
N ILE A 314 -11.31 6.10 29.64
CA ILE A 314 -10.69 6.75 28.50
C ILE A 314 -11.81 7.18 27.58
N THR A 315 -11.84 8.47 27.28
CA THR A 315 -12.84 9.04 26.40
C THR A 315 -12.23 10.16 25.58
N ILE A 316 -12.71 10.27 24.33
CA ILE A 316 -12.41 11.41 23.48
C ILE A 316 -13.02 12.71 24.04
N GLN A 317 -14.04 12.63 24.90
CA GLN A 317 -14.65 13.81 25.50
C GLN A 317 -13.63 14.63 26.29
N HIS A 318 -12.70 13.99 27.00
CA HIS A 318 -11.60 14.70 27.69
C HIS A 318 -10.80 15.59 26.72
N VAL A 319 -10.63 15.17 25.46
CA VAL A 319 -9.94 15.97 24.43
C VAL A 319 -10.87 17.01 23.83
N ALA A 320 -12.16 16.70 23.65
CA ALA A 320 -13.16 17.67 23.21
C ALA A 320 -13.28 18.84 24.19
N ASP A 321 -13.23 18.56 25.50
CA ASP A 321 -13.27 19.55 26.57
C ASP A 321 -12.05 20.48 26.50
N ILE A 322 -10.86 19.98 26.15
CA ILE A 322 -9.68 20.84 25.92
C ILE A 322 -9.92 21.85 24.80
N ILE A 323 -10.61 21.45 23.73
CA ILE A 323 -10.92 22.34 22.58
C ILE A 323 -12.03 23.35 22.95
N GLU A 324 -12.95 22.97 23.84
CA GLU A 324 -14.10 23.79 24.26
C GLU A 324 -13.79 24.74 25.42
N ASN A 325 -12.81 24.40 26.24
CA ASN A 325 -12.52 25.12 27.47
C ASN A 325 -11.88 26.47 27.18
N SER A 326 -12.48 27.53 27.73
CA SER A 326 -12.00 28.91 27.59
C SER A 326 -10.60 29.17 28.17
N ASN A 327 -10.09 28.27 29.01
CA ASN A 327 -8.76 28.39 29.61
C ASN A 327 -7.63 28.04 28.64
N TYR A 328 -7.93 27.36 27.53
CA TYR A 328 -6.95 26.96 26.53
C TYR A 328 -7.31 27.54 25.18
N THR A 329 -6.30 27.98 24.45
CA THR A 329 -6.43 28.45 23.07
C THR A 329 -5.90 27.40 22.11
N LYS A 330 -6.28 27.52 20.84
CA LYS A 330 -5.75 26.67 19.76
C LYS A 330 -4.22 26.72 19.65
N LEU A 331 -3.57 27.80 20.09
CA LEU A 331 -2.11 27.90 20.12
C LEU A 331 -1.49 27.02 21.22
N ASP A 332 -2.22 26.81 22.31
CA ASP A 332 -1.77 25.97 23.41
C ASP A 332 -1.85 24.49 23.00
N HIS A 333 -3.02 24.04 22.55
CA HIS A 333 -3.26 22.61 22.29
C HIS A 333 -3.06 22.15 20.83
N GLY A 334 -3.12 23.05 19.83
CA GLY A 334 -2.87 22.72 18.41
C GLY A 334 -3.95 21.87 17.70
N LEU A 335 -5.06 21.58 18.38
CA LEU A 335 -6.16 20.73 17.88
C LEU A 335 -7.27 21.52 17.19
N ASN A 336 -7.96 20.87 16.24
CA ASN A 336 -9.22 21.31 15.66
C ASN A 336 -10.34 20.29 15.93
N ARG A 337 -11.61 20.70 15.81
CA ARG A 337 -12.76 19.79 15.89
C ARG A 337 -12.70 18.65 14.86
N SER A 338 -12.18 18.93 13.68
CA SER A 338 -11.99 17.93 12.64
C SER A 338 -11.00 16.83 13.02
N ASP A 339 -10.07 17.08 13.96
CA ASP A 339 -9.13 16.05 14.43
C ASP A 339 -9.84 14.95 15.25
N LEU A 340 -11.00 15.26 15.82
CA LEU A 340 -11.87 14.33 16.55
C LEU A 340 -12.93 13.66 15.66
N ASN A 341 -12.90 13.88 14.34
CA ASN A 341 -13.90 13.34 13.43
C ASN A 341 -13.68 11.83 13.18
N PRO A 342 -14.64 10.95 13.53
CA PRO A 342 -14.53 9.51 13.31
C PRO A 342 -14.71 9.10 11.84
N LYS A 343 -15.24 9.97 10.97
CA LYS A 343 -15.49 9.62 9.54
C LYS A 343 -14.21 9.40 8.76
N ASP A 344 -13.13 10.12 9.09
CA ASP A 344 -11.83 9.94 8.45
C ASP A 344 -10.96 8.97 9.26
N ARG A 345 -11.19 7.67 9.03
CA ARG A 345 -10.49 6.58 9.71
C ARG A 345 -9.00 6.46 9.35
N GLN A 346 -8.55 7.11 8.27
CA GLN A 346 -7.17 7.04 7.78
C GLN A 346 -6.34 8.30 8.13
N ASN A 347 -6.90 9.22 8.92
CA ASN A 347 -6.23 10.47 9.27
C ASN A 347 -5.07 10.28 10.26
N TYR A 348 -3.89 9.98 9.73
CA TYR A 348 -2.67 9.89 10.52
C TYR A 348 -2.26 11.24 11.15
N ASN A 349 -2.48 12.36 10.45
CA ASN A 349 -2.10 13.68 10.96
C ASN A 349 -2.83 14.02 12.27
N SER A 350 -4.10 13.68 12.38
CA SER A 350 -4.85 13.86 13.62
C SER A 350 -4.30 12.98 14.75
N CYS A 351 -3.77 11.78 14.45
CA CYS A 351 -3.10 10.95 15.46
C CYS A 351 -1.88 11.66 16.04
N VAL A 352 -1.03 12.26 15.20
CA VAL A 352 0.17 13.00 15.62
C VAL A 352 -0.20 14.19 16.51
N LYS A 353 -1.23 14.95 16.15
CA LYS A 353 -1.68 16.10 16.96
C LYS A 353 -2.26 15.67 18.30
N LEU A 354 -3.10 14.62 18.32
CA LEU A 354 -3.69 14.07 19.54
C LEU A 354 -2.60 13.61 20.53
N ALA A 355 -1.51 13.05 20.02
CA ALA A 355 -0.37 12.61 20.82
C ALA A 355 0.74 13.67 20.99
N SER A 356 0.45 14.94 20.72
CA SER A 356 1.44 16.01 20.91
C SER A 356 1.71 16.30 22.39
N ASP A 357 2.93 16.72 22.71
CA ASP A 357 3.33 17.01 24.10
C ASP A 357 2.43 18.05 24.76
N ASN A 358 1.96 19.05 23.99
CA ASN A 358 1.04 20.07 24.49
C ASN A 358 -0.31 19.50 24.94
N VAL A 359 -0.88 18.57 24.18
CA VAL A 359 -2.15 17.91 24.56
C VAL A 359 -1.93 17.03 25.78
N LEU A 360 -0.80 16.30 25.81
CA LEU A 360 -0.45 15.42 26.92
C LEU A 360 -0.20 16.18 28.22
N SER A 361 0.45 17.34 28.19
CA SER A 361 0.67 18.15 29.39
C SER A 361 -0.66 18.63 29.99
N ILE A 362 -1.61 19.07 29.15
CA ILE A 362 -2.93 19.51 29.62
C ILE A 362 -3.72 18.35 30.25
N LEU A 363 -3.67 17.15 29.64
CA LEU A 363 -4.36 15.97 30.18
C LEU A 363 -3.71 15.42 31.47
N LEU A 364 -2.43 15.68 31.69
CA LEU A 364 -1.71 15.22 32.88
C LEU A 364 -2.15 15.99 34.14
N ASP A 365 -2.55 17.26 33.98
CA ASP A 365 -2.97 18.14 35.07
C ASP A 365 -4.36 17.77 35.63
N GLY A 366 -5.19 17.05 34.86
CA GLY A 366 -6.52 16.59 35.27
C GLY A 366 -6.50 15.21 35.94
N ALA A 367 -7.10 15.10 37.12
CA ALA A 367 -7.13 13.85 37.89
C ALA A 367 -8.00 12.75 37.23
N ASP A 368 -9.07 13.14 36.53
CA ASP A 368 -10.00 12.27 35.80
C ASP A 368 -9.56 11.99 34.34
N THR A 369 -8.63 12.79 33.81
CA THR A 369 -8.12 12.68 32.44
C THR A 369 -6.89 11.77 32.31
N TYR A 370 -6.31 11.32 33.42
CA TYR A 370 -5.04 10.58 33.43
C TYR A 370 -5.08 9.27 32.60
N GLY A 371 -6.23 8.59 32.52
CA GLY A 371 -6.42 7.40 31.70
C GLY A 371 -6.30 7.73 30.21
N THR A 372 -6.92 8.84 29.78
CA THR A 372 -6.77 9.36 28.40
C THR A 372 -5.34 9.83 28.14
N TYR A 373 -4.67 10.47 29.13
CA TYR A 373 -3.24 10.80 29.04
C TYR A 373 -2.39 9.56 28.76
N VAL A 374 -2.54 8.49 29.54
CA VAL A 374 -1.78 7.25 29.34
C VAL A 374 -2.07 6.66 27.96
N TYR A 375 -3.34 6.63 27.53
CA TYR A 375 -3.71 6.11 26.21
C TYR A 375 -3.02 6.87 25.06
N LEU A 376 -3.06 8.21 25.09
CA LEU A 376 -2.44 9.05 24.07
C LEU A 376 -0.91 9.05 24.18
N ARG A 377 -0.35 8.90 25.38
CA ARG A 377 1.09 8.74 25.60
C ARG A 377 1.59 7.45 24.97
N LEU A 378 0.86 6.34 25.12
CA LEU A 378 1.20 5.09 24.42
C LEU A 378 1.14 5.26 22.89
N LEU A 379 0.14 5.98 22.38
CA LEU A 379 0.05 6.30 20.95
C LEU A 379 1.27 7.11 20.48
N GLN A 380 1.72 8.11 21.26
CA GLN A 380 2.94 8.86 21.00
C GLN A 380 4.18 7.95 20.97
N MET A 381 4.28 7.01 21.91
CA MET A 381 5.40 6.09 21.99
C MET A 381 5.45 5.13 20.79
N ILE A 382 4.31 4.74 20.21
CA ILE A 382 4.27 3.96 18.95
C ILE A 382 4.88 4.78 17.80
N ILE A 383 4.52 6.06 17.70
CA ILE A 383 5.06 6.99 16.69
C ILE A 383 6.58 7.13 16.85
N LEU A 384 7.05 7.35 18.07
CA LEU A 384 8.49 7.49 18.37
C LEU A 384 9.27 6.21 18.07
N ALA A 385 8.72 5.04 18.42
CA ALA A 385 9.39 3.76 18.20
C ALA A 385 9.58 3.44 16.72
N TYR A 386 8.55 3.66 15.89
CA TYR A 386 8.50 3.05 14.55
C TYR A 386 8.34 4.02 13.38
N VAL A 387 7.86 5.25 13.60
CA VAL A 387 7.52 6.18 12.50
C VAL A 387 8.47 7.38 12.44
N GLU A 388 8.77 7.98 13.59
CA GLU A 388 9.65 9.15 13.65
C GLU A 388 11.04 8.81 13.14
N LYS A 389 11.64 9.64 12.28
CA LYS A 389 12.91 9.32 11.61
C LYS A 389 14.12 9.63 12.49
N ARG A 390 13.98 10.56 13.43
CA ARG A 390 15.10 11.12 14.21
C ARG A 390 15.34 10.42 15.55
N THR A 391 14.45 9.52 15.96
CA THR A 391 14.55 8.82 17.25
C THR A 391 15.73 7.85 17.29
N ARG A 392 16.50 7.90 18.39
CA ARG A 392 17.65 7.04 18.63
C ARG A 392 17.21 5.59 18.88
N ILE A 393 18.07 4.62 18.59
CA ILE A 393 17.71 3.19 18.73
C ILE A 393 17.37 2.79 20.17
N GLU A 394 18.07 3.36 21.16
CA GLU A 394 17.78 3.15 22.59
C GLU A 394 16.37 3.65 22.94
N GLU A 395 16.05 4.88 22.55
CA GLU A 395 14.73 5.48 22.75
C GLU A 395 13.62 4.70 22.05
N ARG A 396 13.88 4.17 20.84
CA ARG A 396 12.94 3.30 20.13
C ARG A 396 12.66 2.02 20.89
N LEU A 397 13.71 1.34 21.36
CA LEU A 397 13.57 0.12 22.16
C LEU A 397 12.83 0.40 23.46
N GLN A 398 13.20 1.45 24.18
CA GLN A 398 12.53 1.83 25.42
C GLN A 398 11.05 2.12 25.18
N SER A 399 10.74 2.88 24.14
CA SER A 399 9.35 3.21 23.78
C SER A 399 8.55 1.98 23.41
N ALA A 400 9.08 1.15 22.50
CA ALA A 400 8.45 -0.09 22.05
C ALA A 400 8.11 -1.02 23.22
N TRP A 401 9.07 -1.27 24.11
CA TRP A 401 8.91 -2.20 25.21
C TRP A 401 8.07 -1.64 26.36
N CYS A 402 8.10 -0.33 26.60
CA CYS A 402 7.22 0.28 27.59
C CYS A 402 5.75 0.09 27.19
N ILE A 403 5.41 0.27 25.90
CA ILE A 403 4.06 -0.02 25.39
C ILE A 403 3.70 -1.50 25.61
N VAL A 404 4.61 -2.43 25.27
CA VAL A 404 4.40 -3.87 25.52
C VAL A 404 4.06 -4.13 26.98
N PHE A 405 4.82 -3.58 27.92
CA PHE A 405 4.59 -3.81 29.34
C PHE A 405 3.28 -3.19 29.84
N VAL A 406 2.96 -1.96 29.45
CA VAL A 406 1.64 -1.38 29.78
C VAL A 406 0.52 -2.23 29.18
N CYS A 407 0.67 -2.73 27.96
CA CYS A 407 -0.31 -3.62 27.35
C CYS A 407 -0.47 -4.94 28.12
N ARG A 408 0.64 -5.60 28.49
CA ARG A 408 0.62 -6.82 29.31
C ARG A 408 -0.08 -6.59 30.65
N MET A 409 0.22 -5.48 31.32
CA MET A 409 -0.39 -5.10 32.60
C MET A 409 -1.90 -4.83 32.46
N SER A 410 -2.31 -4.07 31.44
CA SER A 410 -3.73 -3.75 31.19
C SER A 410 -4.54 -4.98 30.73
N TRP A 411 -3.91 -5.95 30.06
CA TRP A 411 -4.59 -7.18 29.64
C TRP A 411 -5.05 -8.04 30.82
N LEU A 412 -4.26 -8.10 31.89
CA LEU A 412 -4.60 -8.83 33.12
C LEU A 412 -5.91 -8.36 33.75
N GLN A 413 -6.15 -7.05 33.68
CA GLN A 413 -7.34 -6.44 34.21
C GLN A 413 -8.60 -6.84 33.43
N ASN A 414 -8.53 -6.86 32.10
CA ASN A 414 -9.66 -7.18 31.23
C ASN A 414 -10.19 -8.61 31.44
N LYS A 415 -9.36 -9.54 31.93
CA LYS A 415 -9.80 -10.89 32.31
C LYS A 415 -10.58 -10.94 33.63
N GLN A 416 -10.35 -10.05 34.59
CA GLN A 416 -11.12 -10.03 35.84
C GLN A 416 -12.60 -9.70 35.59
N SER A 417 -12.85 -8.71 34.72
CA SER A 417 -14.21 -8.27 34.39
C SER A 417 -15.06 -9.32 33.68
N LYS A 418 -14.45 -10.38 33.11
CA LYS A 418 -15.17 -11.50 32.50
C LYS A 418 -15.54 -12.61 33.48
N SER A 419 -14.90 -12.69 34.66
CA SER A 419 -15.17 -13.74 35.65
C SER A 419 -16.32 -13.42 36.61
N THR A 420 -16.69 -12.15 36.75
CA THR A 420 -17.70 -11.69 37.74
C THR A 420 -19.12 -11.53 37.20
N THR A 421 -19.34 -11.69 35.89
CA THR A 421 -20.66 -11.61 35.25
C THR A 421 -20.94 -12.84 34.39
N ALA A 422 -20.87 -14.02 35.00
CA ALA A 422 -21.56 -15.20 34.49
C ALA A 422 -22.99 -15.24 35.08
N SER A 423 -23.83 -14.27 34.71
CA SER A 423 -25.28 -14.36 34.96
C SER A 423 -26.02 -14.05 33.65
N THR A 424 -26.49 -15.13 33.03
CA THR A 424 -27.69 -15.24 32.20
C THR A 424 -28.33 -13.92 31.77
N THR A 425 -27.89 -13.33 30.66
CA THR A 425 -28.73 -12.46 29.84
C THR A 425 -28.15 -12.32 28.43
N THR A 426 -28.96 -12.73 27.45
CA THR A 426 -28.96 -12.37 26.02
C THR A 426 -27.67 -11.81 25.41
N LYS A 427 -27.09 -12.57 24.46
CA LYS A 427 -26.09 -12.13 23.48
C LYS A 427 -26.63 -10.93 22.68
N THR A 428 -26.44 -9.71 23.16
CA THR A 428 -26.63 -8.49 22.39
C THR A 428 -25.35 -7.65 22.47
N ASN A 429 -24.56 -7.71 21.38
CA ASN A 429 -23.69 -6.68 20.78
C ASN A 429 -22.88 -5.68 21.65
N ALA A 430 -22.55 -5.99 22.91
CA ALA A 430 -21.58 -5.17 23.65
C ALA A 430 -20.16 -5.52 23.18
N LYS A 431 -19.60 -4.73 22.25
CA LYS A 431 -18.18 -4.80 21.89
C LYS A 431 -17.35 -4.74 23.19
N SER A 432 -16.39 -5.65 23.28
CA SER A 432 -15.45 -5.85 24.40
C SER A 432 -15.01 -4.53 25.06
N LYS A 433 -15.16 -4.40 26.39
CA LYS A 433 -14.71 -3.25 27.23
C LYS A 433 -13.17 -3.07 27.28
N CYS A 434 -12.44 -3.73 26.38
CA CYS A 434 -10.99 -3.80 26.43
C CYS A 434 -10.34 -2.50 25.95
N PHE A 435 -9.27 -2.13 26.67
CA PHE A 435 -8.34 -1.04 26.42
C PHE A 435 -7.78 -1.00 24.98
N PHE A 436 -7.58 -2.17 24.35
CA PHE A 436 -7.23 -2.33 22.93
C PHE A 436 -7.79 -3.65 22.40
N THR A 437 -7.82 -3.81 21.07
CA THR A 437 -8.21 -5.08 20.42
C THR A 437 -7.08 -6.11 20.48
N LYS A 438 -7.43 -7.41 20.40
CA LYS A 438 -6.42 -8.49 20.40
C LYS A 438 -5.41 -8.35 19.25
N THR A 439 -5.87 -7.92 18.07
CA THR A 439 -4.99 -7.70 16.91
C THR A 439 -3.99 -6.58 17.16
N ALA A 440 -4.43 -5.43 17.69
CA ALA A 440 -3.54 -4.32 18.02
C ALA A 440 -2.48 -4.70 19.07
N TYR A 441 -2.88 -5.47 20.09
CA TYR A 441 -1.97 -6.00 21.11
C TYR A 441 -0.86 -6.87 20.51
N LEU A 442 -1.24 -7.85 19.69
CA LEU A 442 -0.29 -8.76 19.05
C LEU A 442 0.64 -8.02 18.07
N SER A 443 0.15 -7.00 17.36
CA SER A 443 1.00 -6.16 16.49
C SER A 443 2.04 -5.37 17.30
N VAL A 444 1.67 -4.82 18.47
CA VAL A 444 2.61 -4.14 19.38
C VAL A 444 3.70 -5.10 19.87
N GLU A 445 3.30 -6.28 20.36
CA GLU A 445 4.24 -7.31 20.82
C GLU A 445 5.18 -7.73 19.69
N LEU A 446 4.65 -8.09 18.53
CA LEU A 446 5.44 -8.57 17.40
C LEU A 446 6.44 -7.51 16.92
N ASN A 447 6.02 -6.26 16.73
CA ASN A 447 6.91 -5.19 16.29
C ASN A 447 8.05 -4.92 17.28
N ALA A 448 7.75 -4.92 18.60
CA ALA A 448 8.77 -4.67 19.63
C ALA A 448 9.81 -5.79 19.69
N HIS A 449 9.35 -7.04 19.57
CA HIS A 449 10.23 -8.19 19.50
C HIS A 449 11.08 -8.18 18.23
N THR A 450 10.50 -7.88 17.06
CA THR A 450 11.24 -7.80 15.81
C THR A 450 12.28 -6.69 15.85
N LEU A 451 11.94 -5.51 16.37
CA LEU A 451 12.88 -4.40 16.54
C LEU A 451 14.09 -4.82 17.37
N LEU A 452 13.86 -5.48 18.51
CA LEU A 452 14.96 -5.98 19.33
C LEU A 452 15.77 -7.07 18.59
N TYR A 453 15.11 -7.98 17.88
CA TYR A 453 15.78 -9.01 17.08
C TYR A 453 16.74 -8.38 16.06
N ILE A 454 16.32 -7.34 15.34
CA ILE A 454 17.16 -6.60 14.39
C ILE A 454 18.36 -5.98 15.09
N VAL A 455 18.14 -5.30 16.21
CA VAL A 455 19.22 -4.68 17.00
C VAL A 455 20.28 -5.72 17.38
N LEU A 456 19.85 -6.90 17.81
CA LEU A 456 20.75 -7.99 18.16
C LEU A 456 21.49 -8.53 16.94
N LEU A 457 20.84 -8.71 15.79
CA LEU A 457 21.50 -9.14 14.56
C LEU A 457 22.56 -8.14 14.07
N VAL A 458 22.30 -6.85 14.20
CA VAL A 458 23.27 -5.80 13.86
C VAL A 458 24.44 -5.82 14.85
N LYS A 459 24.19 -5.96 16.16
CA LYS A 459 25.25 -6.15 17.17
C LYS A 459 26.10 -7.40 16.90
N GLN A 460 25.47 -8.47 16.41
CA GLN A 460 26.15 -9.72 16.02
C GLN A 460 26.76 -9.68 14.62
N LYS A 461 26.66 -8.54 13.91
CA LYS A 461 27.17 -8.34 12.53
C LYS A 461 26.57 -9.30 11.49
N GLN A 462 25.39 -9.86 11.77
CA GLN A 462 24.61 -10.66 10.79
C GLN A 462 23.77 -9.79 9.86
N LEU A 463 23.46 -8.56 10.27
CA LEU A 463 22.80 -7.55 9.44
C LEU A 463 23.65 -6.28 9.36
N PRO A 464 23.54 -5.53 8.24
CA PRO A 464 24.21 -4.26 8.08
C PRO A 464 23.54 -3.19 8.97
N ARG A 465 24.26 -2.11 9.29
CA ARG A 465 23.78 -1.05 10.21
C ARG A 465 22.52 -0.35 9.69
N GLU A 466 22.38 -0.29 8.37
CA GLU A 466 21.23 0.21 7.63
C GLU A 466 19.93 -0.50 8.01
N ALA A 467 20.00 -1.74 8.52
CA ALA A 467 18.83 -2.46 9.01
C ALA A 467 18.22 -1.81 10.27
N LEU A 468 18.93 -0.94 10.99
CA LEU A 468 18.38 -0.15 12.10
C LEU A 468 17.43 0.96 11.62
N ASN A 469 17.33 1.17 10.30
CA ASN A 469 16.48 2.18 9.72
C ASN A 469 15.00 1.75 9.65
N VAL A 470 14.43 1.45 10.82
CA VAL A 470 13.14 0.77 10.95
C VAL A 470 11.94 1.57 10.44
N TYR A 471 12.08 2.89 10.18
CA TYR A 471 11.03 3.66 9.50
C TYR A 471 10.78 3.17 8.06
N LEU A 472 11.70 2.40 7.49
CA LEU A 472 11.53 1.75 6.17
C LEU A 472 10.72 0.45 6.25
N PHE A 473 10.45 -0.08 7.45
CA PHE A 473 9.80 -1.38 7.64
C PHE A 473 8.28 -1.23 7.85
N ASN A 474 7.61 -0.70 6.84
CA ASN A 474 6.15 -0.55 6.80
C ASN A 474 5.63 -0.65 5.35
N SER A 475 4.30 -0.72 5.20
CA SER A 475 3.64 -0.75 3.89
C SER A 475 3.39 0.64 3.29
N GLN A 476 3.97 1.71 3.80
CA GLN A 476 3.79 3.07 3.26
C GLN A 476 4.33 3.20 1.83
N SER A 477 5.29 2.37 1.43
CA SER A 477 5.74 2.31 0.04
C SER A 477 4.63 1.84 -0.91
N CYS A 478 3.78 0.91 -0.45
CA CYS A 478 2.60 0.47 -1.19
C CYS A 478 1.57 1.59 -1.30
N GLU A 479 1.22 2.24 -0.18
CA GLU A 479 0.26 3.36 -0.18
C GLU A 479 0.76 4.55 -1.02
N SER A 480 2.06 4.82 -1.02
CA SER A 480 2.68 5.83 -1.89
C SER A 480 2.52 5.45 -3.37
N MET A 481 2.76 4.20 -3.75
CA MET A 481 2.51 3.72 -5.12
C MET A 481 1.04 3.85 -5.51
N PHE A 482 0.11 3.46 -4.64
CA PHE A 482 -1.32 3.63 -4.90
C PHE A 482 -1.70 5.10 -5.07
N ARG A 483 -1.23 5.98 -4.20
CA ARG A 483 -1.49 7.43 -4.27
C ARG A 483 -0.95 8.06 -5.55
N ASN A 484 0.28 7.70 -5.93
CA ASN A 484 0.90 8.18 -7.17
C ASN A 484 0.14 7.64 -8.41
N ALA A 485 -0.31 6.39 -8.38
CA ALA A 485 -1.15 5.85 -9.45
C ALA A 485 -2.51 6.56 -9.53
N ARG A 486 -3.09 6.95 -8.38
CA ARG A 486 -4.34 7.75 -8.33
C ARG A 486 -4.15 9.16 -8.85
N SER A 487 -3.02 9.81 -8.59
CA SER A 487 -2.73 11.17 -9.02
C SER A 487 -2.34 11.28 -10.50
N LEU A 488 -1.86 10.20 -11.11
CA LEU A 488 -1.55 10.15 -12.54
C LEU A 488 -2.82 9.95 -13.38
N SER A 489 -3.67 10.98 -13.44
CA SER A 489 -4.78 11.07 -14.39
C SER A 489 -4.41 11.96 -15.58
N GLY A 490 -5.15 11.85 -16.70
CA GLY A 490 -4.93 12.70 -17.87
C GLY A 490 -5.28 14.16 -17.58
N THR A 491 -4.78 15.10 -18.40
CA THR A 491 -4.86 16.56 -18.22
C THR A 491 -6.27 17.11 -18.01
N TYR A 492 -7.31 16.36 -18.41
CA TYR A 492 -8.73 16.70 -18.24
C TYR A 492 -9.54 15.63 -17.50
N SER A 493 -8.88 14.73 -16.76
CA SER A 493 -9.53 13.65 -16.03
C SER A 493 -9.27 13.77 -14.54
N THR A 494 -10.34 13.83 -13.74
CA THR A 494 -10.30 13.71 -12.27
C THR A 494 -10.52 12.27 -11.81
N MET A 495 -10.40 11.28 -12.70
CA MET A 495 -10.63 9.87 -12.35
C MET A 495 -9.52 9.31 -11.45
N VAL A 496 -9.77 9.41 -10.15
CA VAL A 496 -8.92 8.89 -9.08
C VAL A 496 -8.95 7.35 -9.05
N ASN A 497 -10.10 6.75 -9.36
CA ASN A 497 -10.27 5.30 -9.42
C ASN A 497 -9.65 4.73 -10.71
N PHE A 498 -9.10 3.52 -10.63
CA PHE A 498 -8.44 2.85 -11.74
C PHE A 498 -8.81 1.36 -11.82
N THR A 499 -8.75 0.81 -13.03
CA THR A 499 -8.79 -0.65 -13.26
C THR A 499 -7.40 -1.27 -13.00
N ALA A 500 -7.29 -2.60 -12.98
CA ALA A 500 -6.00 -3.27 -12.91
C ALA A 500 -5.07 -2.87 -14.08
N VAL A 501 -5.59 -2.78 -15.31
CA VAL A 501 -4.80 -2.34 -16.48
C VAL A 501 -4.34 -0.89 -16.35
N ASP A 502 -5.21 0.00 -15.86
CA ASP A 502 -4.84 1.40 -15.64
C ASP A 502 -3.72 1.51 -14.62
N PHE A 503 -3.78 0.75 -13.52
CA PHE A 503 -2.69 0.70 -12.54
C PHE A 503 -1.38 0.26 -13.19
N LEU A 504 -1.36 -0.88 -13.89
CA LEU A 504 -0.13 -1.40 -14.52
C LEU A 504 0.50 -0.38 -15.46
N ARG A 505 -0.31 0.34 -16.27
CA ARG A 505 0.16 1.40 -17.16
C ARG A 505 0.68 2.63 -16.41
N ARG A 506 0.00 3.06 -15.35
CA ARG A 506 0.44 4.20 -14.53
C ARG A 506 1.72 3.86 -13.77
N SER A 507 1.85 2.64 -13.24
CA SER A 507 3.05 2.16 -12.56
C SER A 507 4.27 2.07 -13.49
N GLN A 508 4.08 1.79 -14.78
CA GLN A 508 5.16 1.87 -15.77
C GLN A 508 5.69 3.31 -15.88
N LYS A 509 4.79 4.31 -15.96
CA LYS A 509 5.17 5.73 -15.97
C LYS A 509 5.87 6.15 -14.67
N ILE A 510 5.36 5.72 -13.52
CA ILE A 510 5.98 5.99 -12.21
C ILE A 510 7.39 5.39 -12.15
N SER A 511 7.56 4.16 -12.61
CA SER A 511 8.87 3.47 -12.62
C SER A 511 9.89 4.21 -13.50
N LEU A 512 9.45 4.71 -14.66
CA LEU A 512 10.29 5.53 -15.54
C LEU A 512 10.66 6.86 -14.88
N LEU A 513 9.70 7.56 -14.28
CA LEU A 513 9.95 8.81 -13.55
C LEU A 513 10.96 8.62 -12.41
N ASN A 514 10.82 7.54 -11.63
CA ASN A 514 11.77 7.22 -10.57
C ASN A 514 13.17 6.91 -11.12
N SER A 515 13.25 6.18 -12.25
CA SER A 515 14.53 5.89 -12.91
C SER A 515 15.22 7.17 -13.38
N ILE A 516 14.48 8.12 -13.96
CA ILE A 516 15.01 9.42 -14.40
C ILE A 516 15.51 10.22 -13.19
N LYS A 517 14.72 10.28 -12.11
CA LYS A 517 15.13 10.95 -10.86
C LYS A 517 16.40 10.36 -10.25
N CYS A 518 16.57 9.04 -10.29
CA CYS A 518 17.80 8.40 -9.83
C CYS A 518 19.01 8.79 -10.68
N ASN A 519 18.85 8.85 -12.00
CA ASN A 519 19.93 9.19 -12.93
C ASN A 519 20.35 10.68 -12.81
N GLN A 520 19.40 11.59 -12.58
CA GLN A 520 19.66 13.04 -12.47
C GLN A 520 20.65 13.39 -11.34
N VAL A 521 20.64 12.64 -10.24
CA VAL A 521 21.50 12.92 -9.08
C VAL A 521 22.90 12.32 -9.24
N SER A 522 23.04 11.30 -10.10
CA SER A 522 24.31 10.60 -10.33
C SER A 522 25.23 11.33 -11.33
N GLN A 523 24.74 12.37 -12.01
CA GLN A 523 25.43 13.01 -13.14
C GLN A 523 25.44 14.55 -13.01
N GLN A 524 25.74 15.11 -11.83
CA GLN A 524 25.72 16.57 -11.62
C GLN A 524 26.72 17.40 -12.48
N ASP A 525 27.55 16.77 -13.32
CA ASP A 525 28.60 17.44 -14.12
C ASP A 525 28.29 17.56 -15.64
N ASP A 526 27.10 17.19 -16.12
CA ASP A 526 26.73 17.33 -17.55
C ASP A 526 25.71 18.46 -17.80
N ASP A 527 26.10 19.47 -18.58
CA ASP A 527 25.32 20.69 -18.89
C ASP A 527 24.00 20.45 -19.67
N ASN A 528 23.69 19.20 -20.05
CA ASN A 528 22.53 18.82 -20.86
C ASN A 528 21.44 18.05 -20.09
N ILE A 529 21.41 18.11 -18.76
CA ILE A 529 20.48 17.31 -17.97
C ILE A 529 19.15 18.05 -17.75
N LEU A 530 18.05 17.38 -18.15
CA LEU A 530 16.69 17.74 -17.75
C LEU A 530 16.62 17.79 -16.22
N SER A 531 16.49 18.98 -15.64
CA SER A 531 16.27 19.18 -14.20
C SER A 531 14.77 19.28 -13.92
N PHE A 532 14.22 18.39 -13.09
CA PHE A 532 12.85 18.57 -12.60
C PHE A 532 12.85 19.59 -11.48
N PRO A 533 11.95 20.60 -11.50
CA PRO A 533 11.84 21.56 -10.42
C PRO A 533 11.47 20.84 -9.12
N ILE A 534 12.39 20.86 -8.15
CA ILE A 534 12.16 20.35 -6.80
C ILE A 534 11.40 21.43 -6.04
N HIS A 535 10.19 21.12 -5.60
CA HIS A 535 9.40 22.04 -4.78
C HIS A 535 10.19 22.41 -3.50
N HIS A 536 10.28 23.70 -3.16
CA HIS A 536 11.08 24.22 -2.03
C HIS A 536 10.81 23.55 -0.66
N LYS A 537 9.63 22.95 -0.47
CA LYS A 537 9.30 22.13 0.72
C LYS A 537 10.08 20.82 0.81
N HIS A 538 10.53 20.26 -0.32
CA HIS A 538 11.41 19.08 -0.37
C HIS A 538 12.90 19.45 -0.23
N ASN A 539 13.26 20.74 -0.34
CA ASN A 539 14.63 21.22 -0.10
C ASN A 539 14.96 21.41 1.38
N ARG A 540 13.98 21.36 2.29
CA ARG A 540 14.21 21.55 3.73
C ARG A 540 14.48 20.19 4.40
N ASN A 541 15.75 19.99 4.75
CA ASN A 541 16.35 19.01 5.68
C ASN A 541 16.69 17.60 5.13
N ASN A 542 17.77 17.51 4.34
CA ASN A 542 18.48 16.25 4.03
C ASN A 542 19.55 15.84 5.05
N ASN A 543 19.68 16.53 6.18
CA ASN A 543 20.51 16.01 7.28
C ASN A 543 19.70 14.93 8.01
N LEU A 544 19.83 13.67 7.56
CA LEU A 544 19.31 12.48 8.25
C LEU A 544 20.11 12.27 9.55
N PRO A 545 19.53 12.46 10.76
CA PRO A 545 20.29 12.38 12.01
C PRO A 545 20.39 10.95 12.58
N SER A 546 19.74 9.95 11.98
CA SER A 546 19.71 8.58 12.56
C SER A 546 21.04 7.84 12.48
N LEU A 547 21.97 8.26 11.61
CA LEU A 547 23.33 7.71 11.56
C LEU A 547 24.33 8.42 12.49
N GLN A 548 24.00 9.59 13.05
CA GLN A 548 24.97 10.41 13.78
C GLN A 548 25.33 9.89 15.19
N ASN A 549 24.76 8.76 15.65
CA ASN A 549 25.16 8.09 16.89
C ASN A 549 25.23 6.56 16.71
N LEU A 550 25.97 6.09 15.70
CA LEU A 550 26.17 4.65 15.45
C LEU A 550 27.37 4.03 16.20
N ASP A 551 28.23 4.86 16.81
CA ASP A 551 29.41 4.38 17.54
C ASP A 551 29.07 3.78 18.93
N ASP A 552 27.84 3.95 19.41
CA ASP A 552 27.38 3.46 20.72
C ASP A 552 26.70 2.07 20.68
N MET A 553 26.58 1.44 19.51
CA MET A 553 25.88 0.14 19.38
C MET A 553 26.53 -0.97 20.21
N ASP A 554 27.86 -0.95 20.33
CA ASP A 554 28.59 -1.92 21.16
C ASP A 554 28.36 -1.69 22.66
N GLN A 555 28.12 -0.44 23.07
CA GLN A 555 27.83 -0.06 24.47
C GLN A 555 26.36 -0.24 24.87
N LEU A 556 25.46 -0.47 23.90
CA LEU A 556 24.02 -0.62 24.14
C LEU A 556 23.72 -1.79 25.10
N ASN A 557 23.27 -1.46 26.31
CA ASN A 557 22.86 -2.44 27.31
C ASN A 557 21.35 -2.72 27.21
N VAL A 558 21.00 -3.76 26.47
CA VAL A 558 19.60 -4.15 26.21
C VAL A 558 18.85 -4.40 27.52
N GLU A 559 19.40 -5.18 28.45
CA GLU A 559 18.70 -5.51 29.70
C GLU A 559 18.38 -4.25 30.52
N LYS A 560 19.31 -3.29 30.58
CA LYS A 560 19.08 -2.01 31.25
C LYS A 560 17.96 -1.21 30.56
N ILE A 561 17.94 -1.15 29.24
CA ILE A 561 16.90 -0.45 28.47
C ILE A 561 15.53 -1.06 28.71
N ILE A 562 15.44 -2.39 28.67
CA ILE A 562 14.19 -3.13 28.91
C ILE A 562 13.74 -2.98 30.36
N SER A 563 14.66 -3.01 31.32
CA SER A 563 14.36 -2.74 32.73
C SER A 563 13.83 -1.31 32.94
N ASN A 564 14.45 -0.33 32.27
CA ASN A 564 13.97 1.06 32.31
C ASN A 564 12.58 1.20 31.68
N ALA A 565 12.33 0.54 30.55
CA ALA A 565 11.02 0.51 29.91
C ALA A 565 9.93 -0.10 30.81
N PHE A 566 10.27 -1.16 31.55
CA PHE A 566 9.39 -1.77 32.54
C PHE A 566 9.10 -0.81 33.71
N ASN A 567 10.13 -0.17 34.26
CA ASN A 567 9.96 0.81 35.34
C ASN A 567 9.07 1.99 34.90
N GLN A 568 9.27 2.48 33.68
CA GLN A 568 8.43 3.52 33.08
C GLN A 568 6.97 3.05 32.91
N ALA A 569 6.74 1.78 32.52
CA ALA A 569 5.41 1.22 32.44
C ALA A 569 4.71 1.13 33.81
N ILE A 570 5.46 0.77 34.87
CA ILE A 570 4.96 0.78 36.25
C ILE A 570 4.59 2.21 36.67
N GLU A 571 5.43 3.20 36.37
CA GLU A 571 5.15 4.61 36.67
C GLU A 571 3.89 5.10 35.97
N LEU A 572 3.75 4.86 34.66
CA LEU A 572 2.57 5.23 33.88
C LEU A 572 1.28 4.56 34.39
N THR A 573 1.38 3.38 34.98
CA THR A 573 0.21 2.62 35.45
C THR A 573 -0.03 2.74 36.96
N ALA A 574 0.82 3.48 37.69
CA ALA A 574 0.76 3.62 39.14
C ALA A 574 -0.58 4.23 39.59
N ASN A 575 -0.99 5.35 38.97
CA ASN A 575 -2.20 6.09 39.33
C ASN A 575 -3.49 5.42 38.80
N LEU A 576 -3.36 4.34 38.03
CA LEU A 576 -4.50 3.61 37.48
C LEU A 576 -4.98 2.49 38.43
N GLY A 577 -4.26 2.22 39.52
CA GLY A 577 -4.59 1.14 40.45
C GLY A 577 -4.19 -0.27 39.96
N ILE A 578 -3.53 -0.36 38.81
CA ILE A 578 -3.02 -1.62 38.24
C ILE A 578 -1.92 -2.22 39.12
N SER A 579 -1.05 -1.37 39.68
CA SER A 579 0.02 -1.79 40.58
C SER A 579 -0.45 -2.62 41.78
N LYS A 580 -1.63 -2.31 42.35
CA LYS A 580 -2.22 -3.07 43.46
C LYS A 580 -2.59 -4.49 43.01
N LEU A 581 -3.24 -4.61 41.84
CA LEU A 581 -3.64 -5.89 41.25
C LEU A 581 -2.45 -6.79 40.93
N LEU A 582 -1.36 -6.21 40.42
CA LEU A 582 -0.12 -6.94 40.12
C LEU A 582 0.53 -7.51 41.39
N LYS A 583 0.57 -6.72 42.48
CA LYS A 583 1.12 -7.15 43.77
C LYS A 583 0.30 -8.26 44.41
N GLU A 584 -1.03 -8.16 44.39
CA GLU A 584 -1.93 -9.19 44.91
C GLU A 584 -1.73 -10.55 44.20
N ARG A 585 -1.41 -10.52 42.91
CA ARG A 585 -1.17 -11.71 42.08
C ARG A 585 0.29 -12.18 42.05
N LYS A 586 1.20 -11.51 42.76
CA LYS A 586 2.65 -11.80 42.75
C LYS A 586 3.27 -11.78 41.34
N ILE A 587 2.82 -10.85 40.49
CA ILE A 587 3.29 -10.64 39.10
C ILE A 587 3.77 -9.19 38.89
N PHE A 588 4.36 -8.60 39.95
CA PHE A 588 4.78 -7.20 39.96
C PHE A 588 6.21 -6.99 39.43
N ASP A 589 6.99 -8.05 39.29
CA ASP A 589 8.31 -7.99 38.66
C ASP A 589 8.25 -8.40 37.17
N LEU A 590 9.26 -7.97 36.42
CA LEU A 590 9.35 -8.15 34.97
C LEU A 590 9.26 -9.63 34.55
N ASN A 591 9.94 -10.51 35.26
CA ASN A 591 10.03 -11.92 34.91
C ASN A 591 8.71 -12.62 35.20
N SER A 592 8.15 -12.44 36.40
CA SER A 592 6.87 -13.04 36.78
C SER A 592 5.71 -12.55 35.89
N LEU A 593 5.67 -11.26 35.53
CA LEU A 593 4.68 -10.74 34.59
C LEU A 593 4.80 -11.44 33.22
N SER A 594 6.02 -11.57 32.72
CA SER A 594 6.27 -12.11 31.39
C SER A 594 6.03 -13.61 31.32
N GLU A 595 6.41 -14.37 32.34
CA GLU A 595 6.11 -15.80 32.47
C GLU A 595 4.60 -16.04 32.52
N TYR A 596 3.85 -15.24 33.30
CA TYR A 596 2.39 -15.32 33.34
C TYR A 596 1.78 -15.08 31.95
N VAL A 597 2.19 -14.02 31.27
CA VAL A 597 1.68 -13.69 29.93
C VAL A 597 2.03 -14.79 28.93
N PHE A 598 3.25 -15.32 29.00
CA PHE A 598 3.69 -16.42 28.14
C PHE A 598 2.81 -17.66 28.31
N GLN A 599 2.58 -18.10 29.56
CA GLN A 599 1.74 -19.27 29.85
C GLN A 599 0.32 -19.08 29.32
N GLU A 600 -0.25 -17.90 29.51
CA GLU A 600 -1.62 -17.62 29.10
C GLU A 600 -1.79 -17.48 27.58
N LEU A 601 -0.83 -16.84 26.91
CA LEU A 601 -0.84 -16.76 25.45
C LEU A 601 -0.58 -18.12 24.83
N ASN A 602 0.32 -18.92 25.41
CA ASN A 602 0.60 -20.27 24.94
C ASN A 602 -0.60 -21.22 25.15
N SER A 603 -1.32 -21.12 26.28
CA SER A 603 -2.52 -21.93 26.52
C SER A 603 -3.72 -21.51 25.66
N SER A 604 -3.86 -20.21 25.39
CA SER A 604 -4.89 -19.67 24.49
C SER A 604 -4.57 -19.91 23.02
N SER A 605 -3.30 -20.19 22.70
CA SER A 605 -2.88 -20.59 21.36
C SER A 605 -3.10 -22.08 21.25
N ARG A 606 -4.33 -22.49 20.91
CA ARG A 606 -4.54 -23.85 20.39
C ARG A 606 -3.49 -24.06 19.32
N MET A 607 -2.57 -24.97 19.58
CA MET A 607 -1.50 -25.33 18.66
C MET A 607 -2.18 -26.04 17.49
N PHE A 608 -2.74 -25.27 16.55
CA PHE A 608 -3.33 -25.82 15.35
C PHE A 608 -2.20 -26.48 14.55
N ASP A 609 -2.19 -27.80 14.59
CA ASP A 609 -1.32 -28.62 13.79
C ASP A 609 -1.87 -28.65 12.36
N TYR A 610 -1.27 -27.87 11.47
CA TYR A 610 -1.60 -27.87 10.04
C TYR A 610 -0.97 -29.08 9.32
N SER A 611 -0.89 -30.23 9.98
CA SER A 611 -0.45 -31.49 9.40
C SER A 611 -1.44 -32.09 8.41
N ILE A 612 -2.67 -31.57 8.39
CA ILE A 612 -3.72 -31.98 7.48
C ILE A 612 -4.18 -30.75 6.70
N GLU A 613 -4.15 -30.82 5.37
CA GLU A 613 -4.86 -29.90 4.48
C GLU A 613 -6.38 -30.10 4.67
N THR A 614 -6.92 -29.73 5.84
CA THR A 614 -8.38 -29.69 6.02
C THR A 614 -8.90 -28.34 5.58
N VAL A 615 -9.90 -28.44 4.71
CA VAL A 615 -10.80 -27.38 4.25
C VAL A 615 -11.24 -26.50 5.41
N ASP A 616 -11.21 -25.19 5.14
CA ASP A 616 -11.68 -24.08 5.95
C ASP A 616 -12.76 -24.40 7.00
N ASP A 617 -12.38 -24.27 8.27
CA ASP A 617 -13.22 -23.70 9.33
C ASP A 617 -12.49 -22.47 9.92
N ASP A 618 -12.00 -21.60 9.03
CA ASP A 618 -11.22 -20.39 9.36
C ASP A 618 -12.09 -19.24 9.93
N TYR A 619 -13.36 -19.52 10.30
CA TYR A 619 -14.34 -18.49 10.66
C TYR A 619 -14.47 -18.19 12.17
N ASP A 620 -14.00 -19.03 13.10
CA ASP A 620 -14.53 -18.97 14.48
C ASP A 620 -13.61 -18.52 15.62
N GLU A 621 -12.30 -18.27 15.41
CA GLU A 621 -11.42 -17.87 16.55
C GLU A 621 -10.86 -16.43 16.49
N PHE A 622 -10.92 -15.76 15.33
CA PHE A 622 -10.38 -14.40 15.16
C PHE A 622 -11.39 -13.36 14.62
N ASN A 623 -12.59 -13.77 14.20
CA ASN A 623 -13.62 -12.87 13.67
C ASN A 623 -14.48 -12.15 14.73
N LEU A 624 -14.19 -12.29 16.03
CA LEU A 624 -14.97 -11.58 17.05
C LEU A 624 -14.52 -10.14 17.33
N GLU A 625 -13.50 -9.60 16.63
CA GLU A 625 -13.11 -8.20 16.76
C GLU A 625 -12.59 -7.58 15.45
N GLU A 626 -13.10 -7.99 14.28
CA GLU A 626 -12.99 -7.13 13.11
C GLU A 626 -14.04 -6.02 13.24
N ASP A 627 -13.60 -4.76 13.07
CA ASP A 627 -14.50 -3.63 12.81
C ASP A 627 -15.09 -3.75 11.39
N GLU A 628 -15.58 -4.93 11.02
CA GLU A 628 -16.52 -5.11 9.92
C GLU A 628 -17.88 -4.61 10.41
N ASP A 629 -18.14 -3.32 10.23
CA ASP A 629 -19.50 -2.80 10.09
C ASP A 629 -19.43 -1.38 9.50
N ASN A 630 -19.35 -1.33 8.16
CA ASN A 630 -20.26 -0.53 7.31
C ASN A 630 -19.96 -0.63 5.81
N ASP A 631 -18.81 -1.16 5.38
CA ASP A 631 -18.55 -1.33 3.93
C ASP A 631 -19.46 -2.39 3.27
N LYS A 632 -20.10 -3.27 4.05
CA LYS A 632 -21.09 -4.24 3.55
C LYS A 632 -22.53 -3.69 3.52
N LYS A 633 -22.87 -2.66 4.30
CA LYS A 633 -24.24 -2.14 4.38
C LYS A 633 -24.62 -1.23 3.22
N ASP A 634 -23.67 -0.51 2.64
CA ASP A 634 -23.95 0.33 1.46
C ASP A 634 -24.08 -0.46 0.15
N ILE A 635 -23.86 -1.78 0.16
CA ILE A 635 -23.98 -2.65 -1.03
C ILE A 635 -25.34 -3.40 -1.04
N MET A 636 -26.00 -3.56 0.11
CA MET A 636 -27.11 -4.51 0.25
C MET A 636 -28.51 -3.91 0.15
N ASP A 637 -28.66 -2.58 0.18
CA ASP A 637 -29.98 -1.90 0.16
C ASP A 637 -30.53 -1.61 -1.26
N SER A 638 -30.12 -2.34 -2.31
CA SER A 638 -30.68 -2.14 -3.67
C SER A 638 -31.27 -3.37 -4.34
N TYR A 639 -31.43 -4.48 -3.62
CA TYR A 639 -31.99 -5.70 -4.18
C TYR A 639 -33.22 -6.15 -3.40
N SER A 640 -34.40 -5.70 -3.86
CA SER A 640 -35.62 -6.51 -3.71
C SER A 640 -35.91 -7.17 -5.05
N ASP A 641 -35.96 -8.49 -5.01
CA ASP A 641 -36.26 -9.39 -6.12
C ASP A 641 -37.60 -9.10 -6.81
N ASP A 642 -37.65 -9.42 -8.10
CA ASP A 642 -38.77 -10.15 -8.72
C ASP A 642 -38.20 -10.94 -9.91
N GLU A 643 -37.80 -12.18 -9.64
CA GLU A 643 -37.63 -13.22 -10.66
C GLU A 643 -38.98 -13.93 -10.86
N GLU A 644 -39.43 -14.07 -12.12
CA GLU A 644 -40.24 -15.23 -12.49
C GLU A 644 -40.02 -15.68 -13.94
N MET A 645 -39.49 -16.90 -14.05
CA MET A 645 -39.86 -17.97 -15.00
C MET A 645 -39.49 -17.87 -16.50
N LYS A 646 -38.58 -18.77 -16.96
CA LYS A 646 -38.95 -20.12 -17.45
C LYS A 646 -37.76 -20.94 -17.99
N ASN A 647 -37.71 -22.18 -17.50
CA ASN A 647 -36.98 -23.34 -18.02
C ASN A 647 -37.31 -23.68 -19.49
N ASN A 648 -36.34 -24.25 -20.22
CA ASN A 648 -36.41 -25.67 -20.63
C ASN A 648 -35.25 -26.17 -21.53
N LEU A 649 -34.84 -27.39 -21.19
CA LEU A 649 -34.42 -28.54 -22.01
C LEU A 649 -32.94 -28.73 -22.42
N PHE A 650 -32.43 -29.87 -21.93
CA PHE A 650 -31.20 -30.59 -22.25
C PHE A 650 -31.22 -31.18 -23.68
N ASP A 651 -30.04 -31.36 -24.29
CA ASP A 651 -29.64 -32.70 -24.73
C ASP A 651 -28.11 -32.83 -24.91
N ASN A 652 -27.59 -34.00 -24.58
CA ASN A 652 -26.18 -34.41 -24.66
C ASN A 652 -25.81 -34.86 -26.08
N GLN A 653 -24.56 -34.66 -26.51
CA GLN A 653 -23.68 -35.69 -27.07
C GLN A 653 -22.29 -35.16 -27.45
N ASP A 654 -21.30 -36.02 -27.26
CA ASP A 654 -19.86 -35.85 -27.46
C ASP A 654 -19.45 -35.61 -28.93
N ASP A 655 -18.40 -34.78 -29.12
CA ASP A 655 -17.17 -35.09 -29.88
C ASP A 655 -16.49 -33.83 -30.50
N GLU A 656 -15.18 -33.79 -30.27
CA GLU A 656 -14.07 -33.13 -30.99
C GLU A 656 -14.12 -31.62 -31.37
N ASN A 657 -13.33 -30.84 -30.63
CA ASN A 657 -12.32 -29.88 -31.14
C ASN A 657 -12.66 -28.99 -32.37
N ASN A 658 -13.68 -28.13 -32.27
CA ASN A 658 -13.70 -26.75 -32.84
C ASN A 658 -15.10 -26.13 -32.69
N TYR A 659 -15.36 -25.41 -31.59
CA TYR A 659 -16.71 -24.89 -31.36
C TYR A 659 -16.88 -23.45 -31.85
N ASN A 660 -17.52 -23.36 -33.03
CA ASN A 660 -17.98 -22.15 -33.73
C ASN A 660 -19.18 -21.51 -33.02
N MET A 661 -19.22 -20.18 -32.93
CA MET A 661 -20.45 -19.44 -32.66
C MET A 661 -21.28 -19.41 -33.95
N MET A 662 -22.55 -19.85 -33.93
CA MET A 662 -23.49 -19.70 -35.06
C MET A 662 -24.56 -18.67 -34.72
N THR A 663 -24.66 -17.60 -35.51
CA THR A 663 -25.70 -16.57 -35.37
C THR A 663 -26.23 -16.21 -36.76
N VAL A 664 -27.55 -16.02 -36.84
CA VAL A 664 -28.33 -15.71 -38.05
C VAL A 664 -28.54 -14.19 -38.23
N LYS A 665 -28.04 -13.35 -37.31
CA LYS A 665 -28.23 -11.88 -37.38
C LYS A 665 -27.28 -11.26 -38.40
N SER A 666 -27.83 -10.57 -39.39
CA SER A 666 -27.10 -9.86 -40.45
C SER A 666 -26.60 -8.46 -40.06
N ASN A 667 -27.27 -7.80 -39.09
CA ASN A 667 -26.94 -6.45 -38.66
C ASN A 667 -26.58 -6.42 -37.17
N PHE A 668 -25.34 -6.02 -36.86
CA PHE A 668 -24.88 -5.73 -35.51
C PHE A 668 -24.75 -4.21 -35.35
N SER A 669 -25.73 -3.55 -34.74
CA SER A 669 -25.60 -2.13 -34.40
C SER A 669 -24.59 -1.96 -33.26
N GLY A 670 -23.57 -1.11 -33.47
CA GLY A 670 -22.60 -0.74 -32.42
C GLY A 670 -21.34 -1.63 -32.30
N ILE A 671 -21.19 -2.69 -33.09
CA ILE A 671 -20.01 -3.59 -33.04
C ILE A 671 -19.29 -3.57 -34.39
N LYS A 672 -17.99 -3.25 -34.37
CA LYS A 672 -17.14 -3.33 -35.57
C LYS A 672 -16.74 -4.78 -35.81
N ILE A 673 -17.27 -5.37 -36.88
CA ILE A 673 -16.95 -6.70 -37.37
C ILE A 673 -16.16 -6.54 -38.67
N TYR A 674 -15.07 -7.30 -38.81
CA TYR A 674 -14.16 -7.18 -39.94
C TYR A 674 -14.14 -8.47 -40.76
N ASP A 675 -14.03 -8.32 -42.08
CA ASP A 675 -13.95 -9.45 -43.02
C ASP A 675 -12.52 -9.91 -43.21
N HIS A 676 -11.60 -8.95 -43.16
CA HIS A 676 -10.17 -9.14 -43.28
C HIS A 676 -9.45 -8.34 -42.21
N ILE A 677 -8.35 -8.91 -41.70
CA ILE A 677 -7.47 -8.26 -40.73
C ILE A 677 -6.02 -8.43 -41.18
N GLU A 678 -5.20 -7.43 -40.92
CA GLU A 678 -3.76 -7.50 -41.18
C GLU A 678 -3.14 -8.68 -40.40
N PRO A 679 -2.24 -9.48 -41.02
CA PRO A 679 -1.63 -10.64 -40.37
C PRO A 679 -0.96 -10.31 -39.03
N CYS A 680 -0.35 -9.12 -38.91
CA CYS A 680 0.32 -8.64 -37.71
C CYS A 680 -0.62 -8.30 -36.53
N ARG A 681 -1.94 -8.23 -36.76
CA ARG A 681 -2.94 -7.89 -35.74
C ARG A 681 -3.82 -9.06 -35.33
N ARG A 682 -3.59 -10.27 -35.87
CA ARG A 682 -4.46 -11.45 -35.67
C ARG A 682 -4.77 -11.75 -34.20
N ASP A 683 -3.78 -11.62 -33.31
CA ASP A 683 -3.96 -11.95 -31.89
C ASP A 683 -4.93 -11.01 -31.17
N ALA A 684 -5.13 -9.78 -31.67
CA ALA A 684 -6.07 -8.81 -31.09
C ALA A 684 -7.54 -9.07 -31.45
N TYR A 685 -7.82 -10.10 -32.26
CA TYR A 685 -9.15 -10.42 -32.76
C TYR A 685 -9.54 -11.87 -32.43
N PHE A 686 -10.82 -12.08 -32.19
CA PHE A 686 -11.44 -13.39 -32.23
C PHE A 686 -11.90 -13.70 -33.65
N ARG A 687 -11.72 -14.94 -34.07
CA ARG A 687 -12.32 -15.49 -35.28
C ARG A 687 -13.70 -16.05 -34.92
N ILE A 688 -14.74 -15.54 -35.56
CA ILE A 688 -16.12 -15.99 -35.37
C ILE A 688 -16.75 -16.36 -36.71
N LYS A 689 -17.81 -17.18 -36.69
CA LYS A 689 -18.57 -17.56 -37.88
C LYS A 689 -19.93 -16.86 -37.81
N ILE A 690 -20.28 -16.07 -38.82
CA ILE A 690 -21.61 -15.43 -38.92
C ILE A 690 -22.16 -15.81 -40.28
N ASN A 691 -23.35 -16.41 -40.34
CA ASN A 691 -23.97 -16.84 -41.61
C ASN A 691 -23.03 -17.66 -42.51
N ASN A 692 -22.32 -18.63 -41.94
CA ASN A 692 -21.27 -19.43 -42.61
C ASN A 692 -20.05 -18.67 -43.16
N SER A 693 -20.00 -17.35 -43.03
CA SER A 693 -18.83 -16.53 -43.36
C SER A 693 -17.93 -16.34 -42.15
N GLN A 694 -16.62 -16.41 -42.38
CA GLN A 694 -15.61 -16.13 -41.35
C GLN A 694 -15.49 -14.62 -41.16
N LYS A 695 -15.61 -14.16 -39.92
CA LYS A 695 -15.52 -12.75 -39.53
C LYS A 695 -14.61 -12.58 -38.31
N TYR A 696 -14.18 -11.35 -38.05
CA TYR A 696 -13.27 -11.01 -36.96
C TYR A 696 -13.85 -9.93 -36.05
N VAL A 697 -13.75 -10.15 -34.73
CA VAL A 697 -14.18 -9.20 -33.70
C VAL A 697 -13.01 -8.87 -32.79
N GLN A 698 -12.78 -7.58 -32.52
CA GLN A 698 -11.69 -7.17 -31.62
C GLN A 698 -11.95 -7.67 -30.19
N LYS A 699 -10.93 -8.25 -29.55
CA LYS A 699 -11.03 -8.80 -28.19
C LYS A 699 -11.46 -7.77 -27.15
N GLN A 700 -11.00 -6.52 -27.28
CA GLN A 700 -11.43 -5.42 -26.42
C GLN A 700 -12.93 -5.08 -26.59
N SER A 701 -13.47 -5.17 -27.81
CA SER A 701 -14.91 -5.00 -28.07
C SER A 701 -15.72 -6.16 -27.51
N ALA A 702 -15.18 -7.38 -27.55
CA ALA A 702 -15.78 -8.54 -26.92
C ALA A 702 -15.89 -8.39 -25.39
N CYS A 703 -14.86 -7.85 -24.71
CA CYS A 703 -14.97 -7.51 -23.29
C CYS A 703 -16.09 -6.53 -23.01
N TRP A 704 -16.23 -5.49 -23.84
CA TRP A 704 -17.27 -4.48 -23.68
C TRP A 704 -18.67 -5.10 -23.83
N LEU A 705 -18.85 -6.01 -24.80
CA LEU A 705 -20.10 -6.75 -25.00
C LEU A 705 -20.52 -7.58 -23.78
N LEU A 706 -19.54 -8.21 -23.11
CA LEU A 706 -19.78 -9.12 -21.98
C LEU A 706 -19.85 -8.40 -20.63
N THR A 707 -19.59 -7.09 -20.59
CA THR A 707 -19.58 -6.34 -19.32
C THR A 707 -20.99 -5.84 -18.98
N ASP A 708 -21.58 -6.35 -17.90
CA ASP A 708 -22.84 -5.81 -17.36
C ASP A 708 -22.68 -4.37 -16.86
N ASN A 709 -23.69 -3.53 -17.11
CA ASN A 709 -23.70 -2.09 -16.79
C ASN A 709 -23.77 -1.76 -15.28
N SER A 710 -23.79 -2.77 -14.38
CA SER A 710 -24.15 -2.61 -12.97
C SER A 710 -23.00 -2.30 -11.99
N MET A 711 -21.73 -2.31 -12.41
CA MET A 711 -20.60 -2.22 -11.46
C MET A 711 -19.81 -0.92 -11.59
N ARG A 712 -20.28 0.14 -10.92
CA ARG A 712 -19.51 1.38 -10.70
C ARG A 712 -19.06 1.43 -9.23
N LEU A 713 -17.77 1.68 -9.00
CA LEU A 713 -17.31 2.11 -7.67
C LEU A 713 -17.82 3.53 -7.42
N SER A 714 -18.35 3.78 -6.22
CA SER A 714 -18.70 5.12 -5.77
C SER A 714 -17.47 6.04 -5.77
N ASN A 715 -17.65 7.32 -6.15
CA ASN A 715 -16.64 8.38 -6.07
C ASN A 715 -16.41 8.87 -4.62
N ASP A 716 -16.66 8.02 -3.62
CA ASP A 716 -16.84 8.39 -2.21
C ASP A 716 -15.67 9.18 -1.61
N ARG A 717 -14.42 8.93 -2.06
CA ARG A 717 -13.25 9.74 -1.63
C ARG A 717 -13.30 11.20 -2.08
N LEU A 718 -13.85 11.50 -3.26
CA LEU A 718 -14.05 12.87 -3.74
C LEU A 718 -15.22 13.54 -3.01
N SER A 719 -16.30 12.78 -2.74
CA SER A 719 -17.46 13.23 -1.98
C SER A 719 -17.06 13.68 -0.57
N ARG A 720 -16.18 12.94 0.13
CA ARG A 720 -15.67 13.31 1.46
C ARG A 720 -14.92 14.63 1.47
N VAL A 721 -14.13 14.92 0.44
CA VAL A 721 -13.37 16.18 0.29
C VAL A 721 -14.31 17.35 -0.05
N ILE A 722 -15.30 17.12 -0.90
CA ILE A 722 -16.31 18.11 -1.29
C ILE A 722 -17.26 18.43 -0.12
N GLU A 723 -17.64 17.44 0.70
CA GLU A 723 -18.45 17.66 1.91
C GLU A 723 -17.72 18.45 2.99
N THR A 724 -16.41 18.27 3.15
CA THR A 724 -15.60 19.12 4.03
C THR A 724 -15.50 20.56 3.51
N GLY A 725 -15.39 20.76 2.19
CA GLY A 725 -15.33 22.10 1.60
C GLY A 725 -16.66 22.87 1.63
N ARG A 726 -17.80 22.18 1.59
CA ARG A 726 -19.15 22.80 1.63
C ARG A 726 -19.67 23.13 3.04
N LYS A 727 -19.04 22.59 4.09
CA LYS A 727 -19.38 22.94 5.48
C LYS A 727 -18.55 24.09 6.04
N GLU A 728 -17.53 24.54 5.30
CA GLU A 728 -16.68 25.69 5.64
C GLU A 728 -16.95 26.92 4.74
N SER A 729 -18.03 26.89 3.94
CA SER A 729 -18.54 28.03 3.16
C SER A 729 -19.83 28.59 3.74
#